data_AF-A0A496TGH3-F1
#
_entry.id   AF-A0A496TGH3-F1
#
_cell.length_a   1.000
_cell.length_b   1.000
_cell.length_c   1.000
_cell.angle_alpha   90.00
_cell.angle_beta   90.00
_cell.angle_gamma   90.00
#
_symmetry.space_group_name_H-M   'P 1'
#
loop_
_entity.id
_entity.type
_entity.pdbx_description
1 polymer ?
#
loop_
_entity_poly.entity_id
_entity_poly.type
_entity_poly.pdbx_seq_one_letter_code
_entity_poly.pdbx_strand_id
1 'polypeptide(L)'
;MMFSLFKYQRNRWFWKLRYYVNAIIFHLNKTYFHQKEKIKRAKEGFSITEELVKIIAPSLLTAFLIVIVLEVVENTLLTFISISKPIFIKDFLNYLAILHNRLIISVNSLETLFSIVASISGIFLGLYFTAISVVASSVFARVPSNLRELLLKEKVGNQYIKILAILTSVCIILLGYRAFGGYPGIFTSLFVVILGCFGIFCFVVLGLRAFFFFDPTRLGDAIFFELNNNIRLSTIRGFRWADPNFQSHYQKLAAKNISTLGTLIKLCTEEPQLQKQPLSSILQKSIYFLMSYAEQRSFIPSDSRWYALMPRYKSWFFYDSSALTIALRTKTSIQPEMVPNPYWLEDDVIEILSPAFEKALQKENLEVVYETLNSLNVYLEKLGANLEFKKGREIISQLSKPIEEYYNTHTFIDIKDGPKDIELALFDAYGLTIMSLALGFFKLIRNSNMQDILKKIDVIKWLGNKNIYENGIAPPVLPRIEYIQKRLKFEKRVENKIISPNWYIRQLIIMRYLELFQETVNELLSSVEDFFISKSDSFISKKSFILAAHHSQRGLKMCNKIRAHFPSLKKLIEEFEKIRVNKDLPWPQWDWNQIKDRIDKYHDKLVENVAKCIPTLSLVEHKENFPDLFGQTYNTVCQDCYESMLLKNPKKFKNLFPLLFVGSLVAHEKLRKKVKGWPPETGLAISLEPLLDIMELSGYAKLYSELFDISEIWDVCKTTWDKYFDSHDQPGNGLRFLIELYKYRKSLFQIFPRDILRTNWQINFNKKLREMNLIGDMFSSS
;
A
#
# COMPACT_ATOMS: atom_id res chain seq x y z
N MET A 1 38.74 15.86 24.11
CA MET A 1 38.92 17.32 24.01
C MET A 1 37.60 18.12 24.15
N MET A 2 36.60 17.66 24.92
CA MET A 2 35.30 18.36 25.10
C MET A 2 35.00 18.75 26.56
N PHE A 3 35.79 18.24 27.52
CA PHE A 3 35.67 18.59 28.95
C PHE A 3 36.13 20.02 29.29
N SER A 4 36.95 20.66 28.44
CA SER A 4 37.44 22.03 28.70
C SER A 4 36.42 23.14 28.42
N LEU A 5 35.28 22.84 27.77
CA LEU A 5 34.31 23.86 27.34
C LEU A 5 33.18 24.13 28.34
N PHE A 6 32.99 23.30 29.36
CA PHE A 6 31.93 23.51 30.36
C PHE A 6 32.16 24.77 31.21
N LYS A 7 33.43 25.09 31.52
CA LYS A 7 33.81 26.32 32.26
C LYS A 7 33.42 27.60 31.50
N TYR A 8 33.40 27.55 30.17
CA TYR A 8 33.11 28.70 29.31
C TYR A 8 31.61 28.88 29.01
N GLN A 9 30.77 27.86 29.22
CA GLN A 9 29.31 27.97 29.04
C GLN A 9 28.64 28.98 29.99
N ARG A 10 29.32 29.38 31.07
CA ARG A 10 28.84 30.40 32.00
C ARG A 10 28.93 31.83 31.45
N ASN A 11 29.80 32.07 30.47
CA ASN A 11 30.01 33.40 29.89
C ASN A 11 29.10 33.67 28.68
N ARG A 12 28.41 34.81 28.69
CA ARG A 12 27.54 35.27 27.58
C ARG A 12 28.24 35.28 26.22
N TRP A 13 29.54 35.56 26.21
CA TRP A 13 30.38 35.57 25.01
C TRP A 13 30.50 34.20 24.33
N PHE A 14 30.51 33.10 25.08
CA PHE A 14 30.57 31.75 24.50
C PHE A 14 29.32 31.45 23.67
N TRP A 15 28.14 31.83 24.17
CA TRP A 15 26.87 31.63 23.45
C TRP A 15 26.75 32.54 22.23
N LYS A 16 27.21 33.80 22.31
CA LYS A 16 27.32 34.68 21.14
C LYS A 16 28.28 34.12 20.09
N LEU A 17 29.47 33.71 20.49
CA LEU A 17 30.48 33.15 19.58
C LEU A 17 29.99 31.84 18.95
N ARG A 18 29.36 30.95 19.73
CA ARG A 18 28.74 29.72 19.23
C ARG A 18 27.59 30.02 18.25
N TYR A 19 26.78 31.04 18.53
CA TYR A 19 25.74 31.50 17.61
C TYR A 19 26.35 32.00 16.30
N TYR A 20 27.37 32.87 16.34
CA TYR A 20 28.04 33.37 15.13
C TYR A 20 28.76 32.26 14.35
N VAL A 21 29.46 31.34 15.02
CA VAL A 21 30.10 30.19 14.37
C VAL A 21 29.06 29.28 13.71
N ASN A 22 27.98 28.94 14.41
CA ASN A 22 26.90 28.14 13.83
C ASN A 22 26.16 28.90 12.71
N ALA A 23 26.04 30.23 12.80
CA ALA A 23 25.45 31.07 11.77
C ALA A 23 26.34 31.14 10.54
N ILE A 24 27.66 31.26 10.69
CA ILE A 24 28.64 31.22 9.60
C ILE A 24 28.66 29.83 8.96
N ILE A 25 28.70 28.76 9.75
CA ILE A 25 28.61 27.39 9.24
C ILE A 25 27.28 27.22 8.51
N PHE A 26 26.15 27.64 9.07
CA PHE A 26 24.87 27.59 8.39
C PHE A 26 24.87 28.43 7.12
N HIS A 27 25.46 29.63 7.11
CA HIS A 27 25.56 30.46 5.91
C HIS A 27 26.44 29.83 4.84
N LEU A 28 27.61 29.27 5.19
CA LEU A 28 28.49 28.54 4.28
C LEU A 28 27.82 27.30 3.70
N ASN A 29 27.01 26.60 4.50
CA ASN A 29 26.31 25.41 4.03
C ASN A 29 25.03 25.74 3.28
N LYS A 30 24.37 26.84 3.65
CA LYS A 30 23.27 27.43 2.89
C LYS A 30 23.82 27.93 1.56
N THR A 31 24.97 28.60 1.50
CA THR A 31 25.58 29.05 0.25
C THR A 31 26.13 27.89 -0.55
N TYR A 32 26.71 26.85 0.05
CA TYR A 32 27.11 25.63 -0.69
C TYR A 32 25.90 24.87 -1.23
N PHE A 33 24.84 24.70 -0.42
CA PHE A 33 23.59 24.11 -0.87
C PHE A 33 22.91 24.97 -1.91
N HIS A 34 22.80 26.29 -1.70
CA HIS A 34 22.32 27.23 -2.70
C HIS A 34 23.24 27.30 -3.90
N GLN A 35 24.55 27.05 -3.83
CA GLN A 35 25.42 27.03 -5.01
C GLN A 35 25.26 25.72 -5.75
N LYS A 36 25.11 24.58 -5.07
CA LYS A 36 24.79 23.30 -5.69
C LYS A 36 23.39 23.28 -6.29
N GLU A 37 22.43 23.87 -5.59
CA GLU A 37 21.05 24.03 -6.02
C GLU A 37 20.91 25.18 -7.02
N LYS A 38 21.69 26.27 -6.94
CA LYS A 38 21.83 27.30 -7.99
C LYS A 38 22.62 26.78 -9.17
N ILE A 39 23.56 25.85 -9.09
CA ILE A 39 24.16 25.25 -10.30
C ILE A 39 23.09 24.36 -10.98
N LYS A 40 22.20 23.76 -10.18
CA LYS A 40 21.05 22.98 -10.66
C LYS A 40 19.88 23.86 -11.15
N ARG A 41 19.67 25.05 -10.57
CA ARG A 41 18.59 26.04 -10.83
C ARG A 41 19.04 27.26 -11.64
N ALA A 42 20.33 27.51 -11.86
CA ALA A 42 20.86 28.55 -12.76
C ALA A 42 20.78 28.11 -14.22
N LYS A 43 20.13 26.97 -14.47
CA LYS A 43 19.40 26.72 -15.71
C LYS A 43 18.13 27.57 -15.86
N GLU A 44 17.64 28.21 -14.79
CA GLU A 44 16.35 28.89 -14.68
C GLU A 44 16.48 30.12 -13.74
N GLY A 45 17.23 31.13 -14.20
CA GLY A 45 16.70 32.49 -14.14
C GLY A 45 17.43 33.58 -13.36
N PHE A 46 17.79 34.65 -14.07
CA PHE A 46 17.97 36.01 -13.56
C PHE A 46 17.83 37.05 -14.69
N SER A 47 16.92 38.01 -14.48
CA SER A 47 16.69 39.30 -15.18
C SER A 47 16.37 39.19 -16.68
N ILE A 48 15.09 39.21 -17.04
CA ILE A 48 14.50 38.89 -18.37
C ILE A 48 15.36 39.24 -19.61
N THR A 49 16.05 40.39 -19.67
CA THR A 49 16.98 40.71 -20.77
C THR A 49 18.35 40.04 -20.65
N GLU A 50 18.94 40.02 -19.46
CA GLU A 50 20.13 39.21 -19.13
C GLU A 50 19.85 37.70 -19.18
N GLU A 51 18.60 37.31 -18.96
CA GLU A 51 18.06 35.95 -18.97
C GLU A 51 17.91 35.46 -20.41
N LEU A 52 17.31 36.27 -21.30
CA LEU A 52 17.26 35.99 -22.74
C LEU A 52 18.67 35.88 -23.33
N VAL A 53 19.57 36.80 -22.97
CA VAL A 53 20.97 36.75 -23.43
C VAL A 53 21.69 35.52 -22.88
N LYS A 54 21.54 35.16 -21.60
CA LYS A 54 22.16 33.94 -21.02
C LYS A 54 21.53 32.64 -21.50
N ILE A 55 20.27 32.64 -21.96
CA ILE A 55 19.60 31.47 -22.53
C ILE A 55 20.05 31.26 -23.98
N ILE A 56 20.18 32.33 -24.76
CA ILE A 56 20.52 32.28 -26.19
C ILE A 56 22.03 32.19 -26.41
N ALA A 57 22.84 32.85 -25.57
CA ALA A 57 24.30 32.91 -25.72
C ALA A 57 24.99 31.54 -25.71
N PRO A 58 24.66 30.56 -24.84
CA PRO A 58 25.30 29.25 -24.88
C PRO A 58 25.02 28.52 -26.19
N SER A 59 23.79 28.56 -26.71
CA SER A 59 23.45 27.95 -28.01
C SER A 59 24.17 28.63 -29.17
N LEU A 60 24.21 29.97 -29.20
CA LEU A 60 24.96 30.72 -30.22
C LEU A 60 26.47 30.48 -30.13
N LEU A 61 27.03 30.46 -28.92
CA LEU A 61 28.46 30.28 -28.68
C LEU A 61 28.86 28.83 -29.00
N THR A 62 28.01 27.84 -28.68
CA THR A 62 28.22 26.45 -29.14
C THR A 62 28.12 26.33 -30.65
N ALA A 63 27.16 26.99 -31.31
CA ALA A 63 27.04 27.00 -32.76
C ALA A 63 28.28 27.62 -33.42
N PHE A 64 28.72 28.77 -32.91
CA PHE A 64 29.91 29.47 -33.38
C PHE A 64 31.20 28.66 -33.15
N LEU A 65 31.37 28.04 -31.98
CA LEU A 65 32.49 27.13 -31.69
C LEU A 65 32.48 25.91 -32.60
N ILE A 66 31.31 25.30 -32.85
CA ILE A 66 31.20 24.14 -33.75
C ILE A 66 31.63 24.53 -35.16
N VAL A 67 31.14 25.67 -35.68
CA VAL A 67 31.53 26.16 -37.00
C VAL A 67 33.03 26.42 -37.07
N ILE A 68 33.61 27.14 -36.09
CA ILE A 68 35.05 27.42 -36.07
C ILE A 68 35.88 26.13 -35.96
N VAL A 69 35.52 25.23 -35.05
CA VAL A 69 36.28 23.99 -34.85
C VAL A 69 36.22 23.13 -36.11
N LEU A 70 35.04 22.97 -36.73
CA LEU A 70 34.90 22.18 -37.95
C LEU A 70 35.67 22.81 -39.11
N GLU A 71 35.65 24.14 -39.25
CA GLU A 71 36.35 24.86 -40.31
C GLU A 71 37.88 24.85 -40.11
N VAL A 72 38.36 24.98 -38.86
CA VAL A 72 39.78 24.88 -38.51
C VAL A 72 40.28 23.45 -38.68
N VAL A 73 39.49 22.44 -38.27
CA VAL A 73 39.82 21.03 -38.49
C VAL A 73 39.89 20.71 -39.98
N GLU A 74 38.95 21.21 -40.78
CA GLU A 74 38.98 21.02 -42.23
C GLU A 74 40.22 21.66 -42.86
N ASN A 75 40.50 22.93 -42.54
CA ASN A 75 41.65 23.64 -43.08
C ASN A 75 43.00 23.06 -42.62
N THR A 76 43.09 22.57 -41.38
CA THR A 76 44.29 21.86 -40.90
C THR A 76 44.48 20.51 -41.58
N LEU A 77 43.41 19.77 -41.84
CA LEU A 77 43.47 18.51 -42.61
C LEU A 77 43.85 18.76 -44.08
N LEU A 78 43.28 19.79 -44.71
CA LEU A 78 43.60 20.18 -46.09
C LEU A 78 45.05 20.67 -46.23
N THR A 79 45.60 21.38 -45.26
CA THR A 79 47.03 21.77 -45.27
C THR A 79 47.97 20.58 -45.01
N PHE A 80 47.52 19.58 -44.24
CA PHE A 80 48.25 18.32 -43.99
C PHE A 80 48.43 17.44 -45.25
N ILE A 81 47.64 17.69 -46.31
CA ILE A 81 47.81 17.07 -47.65
C ILE A 81 49.25 17.24 -48.16
N SER A 82 49.88 18.37 -47.88
CA SER A 82 51.24 18.67 -48.35
C SER A 82 52.35 17.91 -47.62
N ILE A 83 52.06 17.32 -46.45
CA ILE A 83 53.08 16.80 -45.51
C ILE A 83 52.96 15.27 -45.28
N SER A 84 51.79 14.66 -45.50
CA SER A 84 51.57 13.26 -45.10
C SER A 84 52.17 12.20 -46.06
N LYS A 85 52.92 11.23 -45.52
CA LYS A 85 53.53 10.09 -46.25
C LYS A 85 52.70 8.78 -46.33
N PRO A 86 51.74 8.44 -45.43
CA PRO A 86 50.99 7.19 -45.56
C PRO A 86 49.90 7.26 -46.64
N ILE A 87 49.86 6.25 -47.53
CA ILE A 87 49.00 6.17 -48.73
C ILE A 87 47.52 6.34 -48.41
N PHE A 88 47.01 5.65 -47.38
CA PHE A 88 45.59 5.69 -47.00
C PHE A 88 45.10 7.09 -46.56
N ILE A 89 45.95 7.83 -45.83
CA ILE A 89 45.63 9.18 -45.37
C ILE A 89 45.69 10.16 -46.56
N LYS A 90 46.64 9.96 -47.48
CA LYS A 90 46.76 10.78 -48.69
C LYS A 90 45.57 10.61 -49.63
N ASP A 91 45.09 9.37 -49.83
CA ASP A 91 43.92 9.09 -50.67
C ASP A 91 42.62 9.69 -50.08
N PHE A 92 42.43 9.54 -48.76
CA PHE A 92 41.30 10.15 -48.04
C PHE A 92 41.34 11.68 -48.11
N LEU A 93 42.51 12.30 -47.91
CA LEU A 93 42.64 13.75 -47.97
C LEU A 93 42.54 14.30 -49.41
N ASN A 94 43.01 13.57 -50.42
CA ASN A 94 42.79 13.91 -51.83
C ASN A 94 41.31 13.84 -52.20
N TYR A 95 40.60 12.82 -51.71
CA TYR A 95 39.15 12.69 -51.89
C TYR A 95 38.39 13.85 -51.23
N LEU A 96 38.78 14.25 -50.01
CA LEU A 96 38.29 15.45 -49.33
C LEU A 96 38.58 16.73 -50.13
N ALA A 97 39.77 16.90 -50.69
CA ALA A 97 40.11 18.07 -51.51
C ALA A 97 39.30 18.15 -52.81
N ILE A 98 39.06 17.01 -53.47
CA ILE A 98 38.20 16.93 -54.66
C ILE A 98 36.75 17.30 -54.31
N LEU A 99 36.23 16.79 -53.19
CA LEU A 99 34.91 17.13 -52.69
C LEU A 99 34.80 18.61 -52.31
N HIS A 100 35.83 19.17 -51.68
CA HIS A 100 35.86 20.56 -51.24
C HIS A 100 35.85 21.50 -52.45
N ASN A 101 36.67 21.20 -53.46
CA ASN A 101 36.67 21.91 -54.74
C ASN A 101 35.34 21.76 -55.50
N ARG A 102 34.67 20.61 -55.45
CA ARG A 102 33.33 20.43 -56.04
C ARG A 102 32.26 21.24 -55.30
N LEU A 103 32.35 21.35 -53.97
CA LEU A 103 31.45 22.16 -53.14
C LEU A 103 31.64 23.67 -53.36
N ILE A 104 32.88 24.11 -53.58
CA ILE A 104 33.20 25.49 -53.98
C ILE A 104 32.59 25.84 -55.36
N ILE A 105 32.36 24.86 -56.23
CA ILE A 105 31.73 25.08 -57.55
C ILE A 105 30.19 25.09 -57.43
N SER A 106 29.61 24.36 -56.47
CA SER A 106 28.16 24.29 -56.21
C SER A 106 27.68 25.25 -55.12
N VAL A 107 28.19 26.48 -55.11
CA VAL A 107 27.93 27.47 -54.04
C VAL A 107 26.43 27.74 -53.85
N ASN A 108 25.69 27.96 -54.94
CA ASN A 108 24.27 28.30 -54.89
C ASN A 108 23.42 27.17 -54.29
N SER A 109 23.86 25.92 -54.44
CA SER A 109 23.20 24.74 -53.87
C SER A 109 23.37 24.63 -52.35
N LEU A 110 24.46 25.18 -51.78
CA LEU A 110 24.70 25.20 -50.35
C LEU A 110 23.93 26.34 -49.66
N GLU A 111 23.91 27.52 -50.27
CA GLU A 111 23.12 28.65 -49.77
C GLU A 111 21.63 28.29 -49.73
N THR A 112 21.12 27.62 -50.76
CA THR A 112 19.75 27.10 -50.78
C THR A 112 19.53 26.01 -49.73
N LEU A 113 20.45 25.08 -49.54
CA LEU A 113 20.34 24.04 -48.51
C LEU A 113 20.29 24.63 -47.10
N PHE A 114 21.17 25.57 -46.75
CA PHE A 114 21.17 26.22 -45.44
C PHE A 114 19.90 27.05 -45.21
N SER A 115 19.42 27.77 -46.23
CA SER A 115 18.18 28.54 -46.18
C SER A 115 16.94 27.64 -45.98
N ILE A 116 16.87 26.50 -46.69
CA ILE A 116 15.78 25.53 -46.55
C ILE A 116 15.79 24.91 -45.15
N VAL A 117 16.95 24.48 -44.65
CA VAL A 117 17.07 23.86 -43.32
C VAL A 117 16.73 24.87 -42.21
N ALA A 118 17.15 26.13 -42.34
CA ALA A 118 16.78 27.21 -41.42
C ALA A 118 15.27 27.50 -41.43
N SER A 119 14.65 27.46 -42.61
CA SER A 119 13.20 27.69 -42.77
C SER A 119 12.37 26.54 -42.18
N ILE A 120 12.72 25.29 -42.48
CA ILE A 120 12.05 24.09 -41.95
C ILE A 120 12.14 24.04 -40.43
N SER A 121 13.32 24.34 -39.86
CA SER A 121 13.49 24.38 -38.41
C SER A 121 12.66 25.51 -37.76
N GLY A 122 12.56 26.69 -38.39
CA GLY A 122 11.62 27.74 -37.95
C GLY A 122 10.15 27.27 -37.93
N ILE A 123 9.71 26.58 -38.99
CA ILE A 123 8.35 26.03 -39.10
C ILE A 123 8.10 24.98 -38.00
N PHE A 124 9.03 24.06 -37.77
CA PHE A 124 8.90 23.04 -36.73
C PHE A 124 8.83 23.62 -35.32
N LEU A 125 9.58 24.69 -35.05
CA LEU A 125 9.48 25.41 -33.78
C LEU A 125 8.07 26.01 -33.60
N GLY A 126 7.55 26.66 -34.66
CA GLY A 126 6.20 27.20 -34.68
C GLY A 126 5.12 26.14 -34.44
N LEU A 127 5.17 25.03 -35.18
CA LEU A 127 4.23 23.91 -35.04
C LEU A 127 4.29 23.26 -33.66
N TYR A 128 5.46 23.19 -33.04
CA TYR A 128 5.61 22.65 -31.69
C TYR A 128 4.95 23.55 -30.64
N PHE A 129 5.19 24.86 -30.69
CA PHE A 129 4.57 25.80 -29.75
C PHE A 129 3.06 25.92 -29.97
N THR A 130 2.57 25.81 -31.20
CA THR A 130 1.12 25.77 -31.46
C THR A 130 0.51 24.49 -30.88
N ALA A 131 1.12 23.32 -31.09
CA ALA A 131 0.65 22.06 -30.51
C ALA A 131 0.61 22.11 -28.97
N ILE A 132 1.67 22.59 -28.32
CA ILE A 132 1.68 22.74 -26.85
C ILE A 132 0.65 23.75 -26.37
N SER A 133 0.50 24.88 -27.07
CA SER A 133 -0.51 25.89 -26.71
C SER A 133 -1.92 25.32 -26.84
N VAL A 134 -2.20 24.53 -27.87
CA VAL A 134 -3.47 23.81 -28.03
C VAL A 134 -3.69 22.82 -26.91
N VAL A 135 -2.70 22.00 -26.53
CA VAL A 135 -2.81 21.07 -25.38
C VAL A 135 -3.07 21.83 -24.08
N ALA A 136 -2.30 22.89 -23.82
CA ALA A 136 -2.44 23.73 -22.64
C ALA A 136 -3.82 24.41 -22.58
N SER A 137 -4.38 24.79 -23.73
CA SER A 137 -5.66 25.52 -23.82
C SER A 137 -6.88 24.61 -23.91
N SER A 138 -6.74 23.38 -24.40
CA SER A 138 -7.85 22.42 -24.54
C SER A 138 -8.05 21.57 -23.28
N VAL A 139 -6.97 21.00 -22.72
CA VAL A 139 -7.04 20.08 -21.57
C VAL A 139 -6.77 20.80 -20.25
N PHE A 140 -5.86 21.78 -20.24
CA PHE A 140 -5.35 22.37 -19.00
C PHE A 140 -5.81 23.83 -18.75
N ALA A 141 -6.70 24.38 -19.58
CA ALA A 141 -7.21 25.74 -19.41
C ALA A 141 -7.98 25.95 -18.11
N ARG A 142 -8.62 24.89 -17.59
CA ARG A 142 -9.35 24.89 -16.32
C ARG A 142 -8.49 24.52 -15.10
N VAL A 143 -7.21 24.20 -15.33
CA VAL A 143 -6.32 23.60 -14.32
C VAL A 143 -5.43 24.67 -13.68
N PRO A 144 -5.14 24.58 -12.35
CA PRO A 144 -4.28 25.53 -11.65
C PRO A 144 -2.88 25.69 -12.27
N SER A 145 -2.28 26.87 -12.09
CA SER A 145 -0.97 27.25 -12.65
C SER A 145 0.15 26.24 -12.36
N ASN A 146 0.12 25.59 -11.19
CA ASN A 146 1.11 24.60 -10.76
C ASN A 146 1.25 23.41 -11.73
N LEU A 147 0.13 22.92 -12.31
CA LEU A 147 0.17 21.82 -13.27
C LEU A 147 0.60 22.29 -14.67
N ARG A 148 0.28 23.54 -15.04
CA ARG A 148 0.77 24.16 -16.29
C ARG A 148 2.28 24.34 -16.26
N GLU A 149 2.85 24.72 -15.12
CA GLU A 149 4.31 24.78 -14.94
C GLU A 149 4.99 23.43 -15.15
N LEU A 150 4.34 22.31 -14.79
CA LEU A 150 4.88 20.98 -14.98
C LEU A 150 5.05 20.62 -16.46
N LEU A 151 4.09 21.05 -17.30
CA LEU A 151 4.15 20.89 -18.76
C LEU A 151 5.31 21.70 -19.36
N LEU A 152 5.53 22.92 -18.86
CA LEU A 152 6.59 23.81 -19.35
C LEU A 152 8.01 23.37 -18.91
N LYS A 153 8.13 22.65 -17.79
CA LYS A 153 9.41 22.14 -17.26
C LYS A 153 9.81 20.77 -17.81
N GLU A 154 9.13 20.27 -18.84
CA GLU A 154 9.45 18.95 -19.39
C GLU A 154 10.83 18.93 -20.06
N LYS A 155 11.70 18.02 -19.59
CA LYS A 155 13.12 18.00 -19.96
C LYS A 155 13.40 17.71 -21.43
N VAL A 156 12.54 16.93 -22.09
CA VAL A 156 12.77 16.48 -23.47
C VAL A 156 12.33 17.52 -24.49
N GLY A 157 11.17 18.15 -24.28
CA GLY A 157 10.77 19.33 -25.03
C GLY A 157 11.83 20.45 -24.99
N ASN A 158 12.35 20.74 -23.79
CA ASN A 158 13.43 21.73 -23.63
C ASN A 158 14.74 21.34 -24.33
N GLN A 159 15.06 20.05 -24.42
CA GLN A 159 16.25 19.59 -25.15
C GLN A 159 16.05 19.69 -26.66
N TYR A 160 14.85 19.39 -27.16
CA TYR A 160 14.51 19.54 -28.58
C TYR A 160 14.59 21.01 -29.04
N ILE A 161 13.98 21.93 -28.27
CA ILE A 161 14.05 23.38 -28.56
C ILE A 161 15.52 23.82 -28.69
N LYS A 162 16.40 23.34 -27.80
CA LYS A 162 17.84 23.68 -27.86
C LYS A 162 18.54 23.15 -29.10
N ILE A 163 18.27 21.91 -29.50
CA ILE A 163 18.87 21.31 -30.69
C ILE A 163 18.44 22.06 -31.95
N LEU A 164 17.15 22.41 -32.05
CA LEU A 164 16.63 23.19 -33.16
C LEU A 164 17.21 24.61 -33.19
N ALA A 165 17.31 25.26 -32.03
CA ALA A 165 17.91 26.59 -31.90
C ALA A 165 19.39 26.60 -32.30
N ILE A 166 20.14 25.54 -31.99
CA ILE A 166 21.52 25.38 -32.44
C ILE A 166 21.55 25.18 -33.96
N LEU A 167 20.69 24.33 -34.52
CA LEU A 167 20.60 24.10 -35.97
C LEU A 167 20.29 25.38 -36.74
N THR A 168 19.27 26.14 -36.33
CA THR A 168 18.93 27.44 -36.96
C THR A 168 20.08 28.43 -36.85
N SER A 169 20.71 28.51 -35.67
CA SER A 169 21.84 29.41 -35.43
C SER A 169 23.04 29.08 -36.31
N VAL A 170 23.40 27.79 -36.44
CA VAL A 170 24.49 27.34 -37.31
C VAL A 170 24.21 27.72 -38.77
N CYS A 171 22.99 27.48 -39.28
CA CYS A 171 22.63 27.86 -40.65
C CYS A 171 22.72 29.38 -40.88
N ILE A 172 22.24 30.20 -39.93
CA ILE A 172 22.31 31.67 -40.03
C ILE A 172 23.77 32.16 -39.98
N ILE A 173 24.60 31.59 -39.11
CA ILE A 173 26.03 31.93 -39.02
C ILE A 173 26.75 31.55 -40.31
N LEU A 174 26.45 30.39 -40.90
CA LEU A 174 27.04 29.97 -42.18
C LEU A 174 26.59 30.84 -43.36
N LEU A 175 25.32 31.27 -43.39
CA LEU A 175 24.83 32.24 -44.37
C LEU A 175 25.50 33.62 -44.18
N GLY A 176 25.72 34.04 -42.93
CA GLY A 176 26.47 35.27 -42.62
C GLY A 176 27.94 35.17 -43.02
N TYR A 177 28.61 34.06 -42.69
CA TYR A 177 29.98 33.77 -43.10
C TYR A 177 30.13 33.84 -44.63
N ARG A 178 29.12 33.35 -45.35
CA ARG A 178 29.06 33.46 -46.81
C ARG A 178 28.87 34.90 -47.29
N ALA A 179 27.99 35.68 -46.66
CA ALA A 179 27.80 37.09 -47.00
C ALA A 179 29.09 37.93 -46.83
N PHE A 180 29.99 37.52 -45.93
CA PHE A 180 31.33 38.11 -45.75
C PHE A 180 32.41 37.52 -46.67
N GLY A 181 32.05 36.66 -47.64
CA GLY A 181 32.97 36.10 -48.64
C GLY A 181 33.62 34.77 -48.29
N GLY A 182 33.19 34.11 -47.21
CA GLY A 182 33.68 32.79 -46.81
C GLY A 182 33.14 31.63 -47.68
N TYR A 183 33.86 30.52 -47.68
CA TYR A 183 33.45 29.26 -48.32
C TYR A 183 33.33 28.17 -47.24
N PRO A 184 32.11 27.72 -46.88
CA PRO A 184 31.93 26.73 -45.82
C PRO A 184 32.45 25.35 -46.25
N GLY A 185 33.13 24.67 -45.33
CA GLY A 185 33.68 23.34 -45.56
C GLY A 185 32.67 22.20 -45.71
N ILE A 186 33.16 21.05 -46.17
CA ILE A 186 32.43 19.77 -46.24
C ILE A 186 31.93 19.36 -44.87
N PHE A 187 32.76 19.47 -43.82
CA PHE A 187 32.40 19.00 -42.50
C PHE A 187 31.28 19.84 -41.90
N THR A 188 31.28 21.16 -42.13
CA THR A 188 30.16 22.02 -41.73
C THR A 188 28.88 21.68 -42.48
N SER A 189 28.99 21.36 -43.78
CA SER A 189 27.84 21.00 -44.62
C SER A 189 27.25 19.64 -44.22
N LEU A 190 28.09 18.63 -43.99
CA LEU A 190 27.71 17.30 -43.52
C LEU A 190 27.05 17.38 -42.13
N PHE A 191 27.59 18.21 -41.24
CA PHE A 191 27.04 18.43 -39.91
C PHE A 191 25.61 18.99 -39.99
N VAL A 192 25.36 19.99 -40.84
CA VAL A 192 24.02 20.55 -41.05
C VAL A 192 23.04 19.50 -41.59
N VAL A 193 23.46 18.66 -42.53
CA VAL A 193 22.61 17.58 -43.08
C VAL A 193 22.25 16.55 -42.01
N ILE A 194 23.24 16.05 -41.26
CA ILE A 194 23.01 15.06 -40.20
C ILE A 194 22.12 15.64 -39.10
N LEU A 195 22.42 16.86 -38.65
CA LEU A 195 21.66 17.52 -37.59
C LEU A 195 20.24 17.90 -38.06
N GLY A 196 20.07 18.24 -39.34
CA GLY A 196 18.78 18.47 -39.99
C GLY A 196 17.92 17.20 -40.05
N CYS A 197 18.48 16.07 -40.51
CA CYS A 197 17.79 14.78 -40.47
C CYS A 197 17.42 14.39 -39.04
N PHE A 198 18.34 14.55 -38.09
CA PHE A 198 18.08 14.29 -36.67
C PHE A 198 16.95 15.19 -36.14
N GLY A 199 16.92 16.47 -36.52
CA GLY A 199 15.86 17.41 -36.16
C GLY A 199 14.48 16.97 -36.66
N ILE A 200 14.38 16.49 -37.91
CA ILE A 200 13.14 15.96 -38.48
C ILE A 200 12.66 14.73 -37.69
N PHE A 201 13.54 13.76 -37.43
CA PHE A 201 13.16 12.57 -36.65
C PHE A 201 12.76 12.92 -35.21
N CYS A 202 13.47 13.85 -34.58
CA CYS A 202 13.10 14.33 -33.26
C CYS A 202 11.73 15.00 -33.26
N PHE A 203 11.38 15.78 -34.29
CA PHE A 203 10.06 16.41 -34.39
C PHE A 203 8.93 15.37 -34.43
N VAL A 204 9.10 14.29 -35.20
CA VAL A 204 8.10 13.19 -35.25
C VAL A 204 7.93 12.53 -33.88
N VAL A 205 9.03 12.21 -33.20
CA VAL A 205 9.00 11.63 -31.85
C VAL A 205 8.35 12.58 -30.84
N LEU A 206 8.59 13.89 -30.97
CA LEU A 206 8.03 14.90 -30.10
C LEU A 206 6.54 15.17 -30.38
N GLY A 207 6.11 15.10 -31.65
CA GLY A 207 4.70 15.17 -32.05
C GLY A 207 3.89 14.04 -31.42
N LEU A 208 4.41 12.81 -31.45
CA LEU A 208 3.84 11.67 -30.70
C LEU A 208 3.82 11.92 -29.19
N ARG A 209 4.84 12.60 -28.67
CA ARG A 209 4.93 12.96 -27.25
C ARG A 209 3.95 14.05 -26.83
N ALA A 210 3.56 14.96 -27.73
CA ALA A 210 2.54 15.96 -27.46
C ALA A 210 1.19 15.29 -27.13
N PHE A 211 0.88 14.16 -27.77
CA PHE A 211 -0.28 13.33 -27.42
C PHE A 211 -0.16 12.70 -26.03
N PHE A 212 1.05 12.43 -25.53
CA PHE A 212 1.23 11.91 -24.17
C PHE A 212 0.94 12.94 -23.07
N PHE A 213 0.91 14.24 -23.37
CA PHE A 213 0.49 15.25 -22.39
C PHE A 213 -1.02 15.27 -22.14
N PHE A 214 -1.81 14.61 -23.01
CA PHE A 214 -3.22 14.36 -22.72
C PHE A 214 -3.41 13.29 -21.64
N ASP A 215 -2.39 12.49 -21.33
CA ASP A 215 -2.45 11.45 -20.29
C ASP A 215 -1.94 11.99 -18.93
N PRO A 216 -2.85 12.21 -17.95
CA PRO A 216 -2.48 12.68 -16.61
C PRO A 216 -1.57 11.70 -15.85
N THR A 217 -1.55 10.42 -16.24
CA THR A 217 -0.77 9.37 -15.58
C THR A 217 0.74 9.64 -15.68
N ARG A 218 1.19 10.29 -16.76
CA ARG A 218 2.60 10.68 -16.97
C ARG A 218 3.01 11.90 -16.13
N LEU A 219 2.08 12.83 -15.90
CA LEU A 219 2.31 13.95 -14.99
C LEU A 219 2.47 13.43 -13.54
N GLY A 220 1.69 12.40 -13.18
CA GLY A 220 1.85 11.70 -11.91
C GLY A 220 3.27 11.15 -11.70
N ASP A 221 3.89 10.56 -12.72
CA ASP A 221 5.25 9.99 -12.62
C ASP A 221 6.31 11.03 -12.22
N ALA A 222 6.20 12.25 -12.75
CA ALA A 222 7.10 13.34 -12.37
C ALA A 222 6.91 13.74 -10.90
N ILE A 223 5.66 13.82 -10.43
CA ILE A 223 5.34 14.14 -9.03
C ILE A 223 5.89 13.05 -8.10
N PHE A 224 5.63 11.77 -8.40
CA PHE A 224 6.13 10.65 -7.59
C PHE A 224 7.66 10.55 -7.60
N PHE A 225 8.32 10.88 -8.71
CA PHE A 225 9.77 10.94 -8.77
C PHE A 225 10.34 12.01 -7.83
N GLU A 226 9.76 13.21 -7.83
CA GLU A 226 10.18 14.28 -6.93
C GLU A 226 9.90 13.97 -5.46
N LEU A 227 8.73 13.38 -5.15
CA LEU A 227 8.37 12.94 -3.81
C LEU A 227 9.37 11.90 -3.28
N ASN A 228 9.63 10.84 -4.05
CA ASN A 228 10.61 9.81 -3.67
C ASN A 228 12.01 10.41 -3.48
N ASN A 229 12.40 11.38 -4.32
CA ASN A 229 13.69 12.05 -4.16
C ASN A 229 13.75 12.90 -2.87
N ASN A 230 12.68 13.62 -2.51
CA ASN A 230 12.60 14.41 -1.28
C ASN A 230 12.62 13.53 -0.02
N ILE A 231 11.92 12.38 -0.04
CA ILE A 231 12.00 11.38 1.04
C ILE A 231 13.42 10.86 1.17
N ARG A 232 14.04 10.41 0.07
CA ARG A 232 15.41 9.88 0.06
C ARG A 232 16.41 10.89 0.64
N LEU A 233 16.26 12.18 0.34
CA LEU A 233 17.10 13.25 0.89
C LEU A 233 16.87 13.52 2.37
N SER A 234 15.73 13.10 2.92
CA SER A 234 15.39 13.21 4.35
C SER A 234 15.84 11.99 5.17
N THR A 235 16.17 10.87 4.52
CA THR A 235 16.75 9.68 5.17
C THR A 235 18.25 9.87 5.51
N ILE A 236 18.83 8.96 6.28
CA ILE A 236 20.28 8.91 6.58
C ILE A 236 21.23 8.97 5.36
N ARG A 237 20.71 8.67 4.15
CA ARG A 237 21.44 8.70 2.87
C ARG A 237 21.52 10.11 2.28
N GLY A 238 20.70 11.03 2.77
CA GLY A 238 20.59 12.40 2.30
C GLY A 238 21.68 13.34 2.77
N PHE A 239 21.82 14.46 2.06
CA PHE A 239 22.75 15.52 2.45
C PHE A 239 22.23 16.23 3.70
N ARG A 240 23.06 16.29 4.75
CA ARG A 240 22.70 16.93 6.04
C ARG A 240 21.36 16.49 6.59
N TRP A 241 21.05 15.21 6.46
CA TRP A 241 19.79 14.59 6.91
C TRP A 241 19.44 14.86 8.38
N ALA A 242 20.43 15.15 9.24
CA ALA A 242 20.22 15.45 10.67
C ALA A 242 19.97 16.95 10.96
N ASP A 243 20.06 17.83 9.97
CA ASP A 243 19.86 19.26 10.14
C ASP A 243 18.36 19.63 10.03
N PRO A 244 17.73 20.18 11.09
CA PRO A 244 16.30 20.50 11.09
C PRO A 244 15.83 21.44 9.99
N ASN A 245 16.70 22.32 9.50
CA ASN A 245 16.35 23.28 8.46
C ASN A 245 16.19 22.61 7.09
N PHE A 246 17.08 21.66 6.78
CA PHE A 246 17.01 20.88 5.53
C PHE A 246 15.82 19.93 5.55
N GLN A 247 15.60 19.25 6.68
CA GLN A 247 14.43 18.40 6.90
C GLN A 247 13.11 19.16 6.66
N SER A 248 12.96 20.35 7.27
CA SER A 248 11.76 21.17 7.10
C SER A 248 11.60 21.69 5.66
N HIS A 249 12.70 22.01 4.97
CA HIS A 249 12.64 22.40 3.56
C HIS A 249 12.13 21.25 2.68
N TYR A 250 12.65 20.03 2.84
CA TYR A 250 12.18 18.87 2.09
C TYR A 250 10.73 18.50 2.41
N GLN A 251 10.31 18.65 3.66
CA GLN A 251 8.92 18.47 4.08
C GLN A 251 7.98 19.45 3.35
N LYS A 252 8.34 20.74 3.27
CA LYS A 252 7.54 21.75 2.55
C LYS A 252 7.43 21.45 1.05
N LEU A 253 8.53 21.00 0.42
CA LEU A 253 8.51 20.59 -0.98
C LEU A 253 7.61 19.36 -1.20
N ALA A 254 7.69 18.37 -0.32
CA ALA A 254 6.85 17.19 -0.38
C ALA A 254 5.36 17.53 -0.20
N ALA A 255 5.02 18.38 0.78
CA ALA A 255 3.65 18.85 1.00
C ALA A 255 3.08 19.58 -0.23
N LYS A 256 3.89 20.44 -0.89
CA LYS A 256 3.49 21.08 -2.15
C LYS A 256 3.20 20.05 -3.25
N ASN A 257 4.04 19.02 -3.37
CA ASN A 257 3.89 17.98 -4.38
C ASN A 257 2.67 17.08 -4.11
N ILE A 258 2.36 16.79 -2.84
CA ILE A 258 1.13 16.06 -2.44
C ILE A 258 -0.12 16.90 -2.74
N SER A 259 -0.10 18.20 -2.45
CA SER A 259 -1.19 19.11 -2.86
C SER A 259 -1.39 19.14 -4.38
N THR A 260 -0.29 19.09 -5.14
CA THR A 260 -0.33 19.02 -6.61
C THR A 260 -0.91 17.67 -7.09
N LEU A 261 -0.57 16.56 -6.43
CA LEU A 261 -1.16 15.25 -6.66
C LEU A 261 -2.67 15.26 -6.39
N GLY A 262 -3.12 15.88 -5.29
CA GLY A 262 -4.56 16.00 -5.00
C GLY A 262 -5.30 16.81 -6.06
N THR A 263 -4.68 17.86 -6.59
CA THR A 263 -5.23 18.62 -7.72
C THR A 263 -5.34 17.76 -8.99
N LEU A 264 -4.34 16.93 -9.26
CA LEU A 264 -4.33 16.02 -10.42
C LEU A 264 -5.41 14.94 -10.30
N ILE A 265 -5.57 14.34 -9.12
CA ILE A 265 -6.62 13.33 -8.86
C ILE A 265 -8.01 13.97 -9.00
N LYS A 266 -8.19 15.19 -8.47
CA LYS A 266 -9.44 15.93 -8.62
C LYS A 266 -9.79 16.15 -10.09
N LEU A 267 -8.82 16.56 -10.92
CA LEU A 267 -9.00 16.71 -12.36
C LEU A 267 -9.44 15.39 -13.03
N CYS A 268 -8.76 14.29 -12.69
CA CYS A 268 -9.09 12.95 -13.25
C CYS A 268 -10.49 12.48 -12.85
N THR A 269 -10.98 12.87 -11.67
CA THR A 269 -12.36 12.57 -11.25
C THR A 269 -13.43 13.44 -11.92
N GLU A 270 -13.08 14.64 -12.40
CA GLU A 270 -14.03 15.58 -12.99
C GLU A 270 -14.21 15.36 -14.50
N GLU A 271 -13.12 15.10 -15.24
CA GLU A 271 -13.15 14.96 -16.69
C GLU A 271 -13.59 13.55 -17.15
N PRO A 272 -14.66 13.40 -17.97
CA PRO A 272 -15.21 12.10 -18.37
C PRO A 272 -14.22 11.12 -18.99
N GLN A 273 -13.29 11.64 -19.79
CA GLN A 273 -12.31 10.82 -20.53
C GLN A 273 -11.23 10.22 -19.61
N LEU A 274 -11.02 10.78 -18.42
CA LEU A 274 -9.93 10.42 -17.51
C LEU A 274 -10.37 9.52 -16.35
N GLN A 275 -11.68 9.28 -16.21
CA GLN A 275 -12.29 8.63 -15.03
C GLN A 275 -12.06 7.13 -14.93
N LYS A 276 -11.61 6.46 -16.00
CA LYS A 276 -11.38 5.01 -16.03
C LYS A 276 -9.91 4.68 -15.76
N GLN A 277 -9.18 4.19 -16.76
CA GLN A 277 -7.80 3.74 -16.59
C GLN A 277 -6.82 4.79 -16.04
N PRO A 278 -6.86 6.07 -16.48
CA PRO A 278 -5.92 7.07 -15.96
C PRO A 278 -6.11 7.33 -14.45
N LEU A 279 -7.36 7.45 -14.00
CA LEU A 279 -7.69 7.58 -12.59
C LEU A 279 -7.23 6.35 -11.80
N SER A 280 -7.58 5.13 -12.24
CA SER A 280 -7.15 3.91 -11.56
C SER A 280 -5.63 3.83 -11.43
N SER A 281 -4.89 4.11 -12.51
CA SER A 281 -3.43 4.07 -12.50
C SER A 281 -2.82 5.06 -11.51
N ILE A 282 -3.33 6.29 -11.43
CA ILE A 282 -2.82 7.31 -10.49
C ILE A 282 -3.13 6.92 -9.04
N LEU A 283 -4.32 6.38 -8.76
CA LEU A 283 -4.70 5.93 -7.42
C LEU A 283 -3.83 4.74 -6.96
N GLN A 284 -3.64 3.74 -7.83
CA GLN A 284 -2.74 2.61 -7.55
C GLN A 284 -1.30 3.07 -7.33
N LYS A 285 -0.78 3.96 -8.18
CA LYS A 285 0.57 4.54 -8.01
C LYS A 285 0.71 5.30 -6.69
N SER A 286 -0.35 5.97 -6.23
CA SER A 286 -0.37 6.63 -4.91
C SER A 286 -0.22 5.62 -3.78
N ILE A 287 -0.88 4.47 -3.86
CA ILE A 287 -0.72 3.37 -2.89
C ILE A 287 0.67 2.74 -2.97
N TYR A 288 1.19 2.46 -4.17
CA TYR A 288 2.56 1.94 -4.34
C TYR A 288 3.61 2.91 -3.79
N PHE A 289 3.38 4.22 -3.92
CA PHE A 289 4.21 5.24 -3.31
C PHE A 289 4.19 5.16 -1.78
N LEU A 290 3.02 4.99 -1.15
CA LEU A 290 2.93 4.77 0.30
C LEU A 290 3.67 3.51 0.75
N MET A 291 3.60 2.44 -0.05
CA MET A 291 4.35 1.21 0.21
C MET A 291 5.87 1.45 0.21
N SER A 292 6.39 2.16 -0.79
CA SER A 292 7.80 2.58 -0.85
C SER A 292 8.18 3.48 0.34
N TYR A 293 7.31 4.40 0.72
CA TYR A 293 7.55 5.31 1.84
C TYR A 293 7.63 4.58 3.18
N ALA A 294 6.75 3.61 3.44
CA ALA A 294 6.76 2.84 4.68
C ALA A 294 8.11 2.14 4.94
N GLU A 295 8.81 1.70 3.89
CA GLU A 295 10.17 1.15 4.02
C GLU A 295 11.20 2.23 4.35
N GLN A 296 11.09 3.40 3.70
CA GLN A 296 12.01 4.51 3.89
C GLN A 296 11.90 5.16 5.28
N ARG A 297 10.73 5.09 5.94
CA ARG A 297 10.52 5.66 7.28
C ARG A 297 11.49 5.12 8.34
N SER A 298 11.87 3.85 8.26
CA SER A 298 12.84 3.25 9.18
C SER A 298 14.22 3.95 9.15
N PHE A 299 14.50 4.70 8.09
CA PHE A 299 15.73 5.46 7.89
C PHE A 299 15.62 6.95 8.23
N ILE A 300 14.48 7.40 8.76
CA ILE A 300 14.25 8.80 9.15
C ILE A 300 14.20 8.87 10.69
N PRO A 301 14.92 9.80 11.32
CA PRO A 301 14.88 9.98 12.77
C PRO A 301 13.49 10.33 13.28
N SER A 302 13.07 9.76 14.41
CA SER A 302 11.73 9.99 14.97
C SER A 302 11.52 11.45 15.41
N ASP A 303 12.59 12.18 15.73
CA ASP A 303 12.59 13.61 16.08
C ASP A 303 12.87 14.54 14.89
N SER A 304 12.90 14.00 13.67
CA SER A 304 13.13 14.76 12.43
C SER A 304 12.01 15.77 12.15
N ARG A 305 12.38 16.96 11.68
CA ARG A 305 11.44 17.95 11.14
C ARG A 305 10.91 17.62 9.74
N TRP A 306 11.25 16.43 9.22
CA TRP A 306 10.52 15.83 8.12
C TRP A 306 9.06 15.54 8.54
N TYR A 307 8.88 15.13 9.80
CA TYR A 307 7.58 14.89 10.39
C TYR A 307 6.97 16.23 10.83
N ALA A 308 5.78 16.54 10.31
CA ALA A 308 5.06 17.76 10.66
C ALA A 308 4.76 17.78 12.17
N LEU A 309 5.03 18.91 12.85
CA LEU A 309 4.80 19.02 14.28
C LEU A 309 3.32 19.28 14.56
N MET A 310 2.72 18.48 15.45
CA MET A 310 1.34 18.62 15.90
C MET A 310 1.29 18.94 17.41
N PRO A 311 0.34 19.79 17.84
CA PRO A 311 0.18 20.10 19.25
C PRO A 311 -0.40 18.91 20.03
N ARG A 312 0.31 18.46 21.07
CA ARG A 312 -0.17 17.47 22.04
C ARG A 312 -0.49 18.13 23.37
N TYR A 313 -1.77 18.17 23.70
CA TYR A 313 -2.24 18.66 25.00
C TYR A 313 -2.16 17.54 26.02
N LYS A 314 -1.26 17.67 27.00
CA LYS A 314 -1.27 16.78 28.18
C LYS A 314 -2.39 17.20 29.12
N SER A 315 -2.90 16.26 29.91
CA SER A 315 -3.74 16.61 31.05
C SER A 315 -2.93 17.44 32.07
N TRP A 316 -3.58 18.42 32.69
CA TRP A 316 -2.97 19.34 33.66
C TRP A 316 -2.27 18.60 34.80
N PHE A 317 -2.78 17.41 35.17
CA PHE A 317 -2.23 16.57 36.23
C PHE A 317 -0.90 15.89 35.88
N PHE A 318 -0.49 15.88 34.61
CA PHE A 318 0.75 15.22 34.15
C PHE A 318 1.83 16.21 33.69
N TYR A 319 1.64 17.51 33.90
CA TYR A 319 2.69 18.50 33.63
C TYR A 319 3.71 18.55 34.75
N ASP A 320 4.93 18.90 34.38
CA ASP A 320 6.01 19.21 35.31
C ASP A 320 5.61 20.37 36.24
N SER A 321 6.05 20.28 37.50
CA SER A 321 5.70 21.24 38.55
C SER A 321 6.07 22.68 38.19
N SER A 322 7.15 22.87 37.43
CA SER A 322 7.56 24.15 36.85
C SER A 322 6.53 24.73 35.89
N ALA A 323 6.17 24.00 34.83
CA ALA A 323 5.21 24.47 33.83
C ALA A 323 3.83 24.75 34.45
N LEU A 324 3.38 23.86 35.35
CA LEU A 324 2.11 24.01 36.07
C LEU A 324 2.13 25.26 36.97
N THR A 325 3.19 25.45 37.77
CA THR A 325 3.29 26.60 38.68
C THR A 325 3.35 27.92 37.93
N ILE A 326 4.11 27.98 36.82
CA ILE A 326 4.16 29.17 35.97
C ILE A 326 2.76 29.48 35.46
N ALA A 327 2.08 28.50 34.85
CA ALA A 327 0.74 28.67 34.30
C ALA A 327 -0.29 29.14 35.34
N LEU A 328 -0.27 28.56 36.55
CA LEU A 328 -1.15 28.97 37.65
C LEU A 328 -0.84 30.39 38.15
N ARG A 329 0.44 30.76 38.27
CA ARG A 329 0.86 32.10 38.73
C ARG A 329 0.57 33.18 37.69
N THR A 330 0.75 32.90 36.41
CA THR A 330 0.47 33.84 35.32
C THR A 330 -0.98 33.79 34.84
N LYS A 331 -1.81 32.90 35.40
CA LYS A 331 -3.19 32.62 34.95
C LYS A 331 -3.30 32.40 33.44
N THR A 332 -2.31 31.71 32.86
CA THR A 332 -2.27 31.40 31.44
C THR A 332 -2.42 29.91 31.20
N SER A 333 -3.02 29.53 30.08
CA SER A 333 -3.05 28.12 29.64
C SER A 333 -1.64 27.58 29.40
N ILE A 334 -1.43 26.31 29.73
CA ILE A 334 -0.18 25.61 29.42
C ILE A 334 -0.11 25.38 27.91
N GLN A 335 0.99 25.80 27.30
CA GLN A 335 1.21 25.63 25.86
C GLN A 335 1.35 24.13 25.53
N PRO A 336 0.76 23.66 24.41
CA PRO A 336 0.86 22.27 24.01
C PRO A 336 2.30 21.89 23.66
N GLU A 337 2.64 20.62 23.91
CA GLU A 337 3.92 20.06 23.49
C GLU A 337 3.85 19.77 21.98
N MET A 338 4.75 20.34 21.18
CA MET A 338 4.81 20.09 19.73
C MET A 338 5.52 18.77 19.44
N VAL A 339 4.75 17.73 19.10
CA VAL A 339 5.24 16.37 18.84
C VAL A 339 5.24 16.09 17.33
N PRO A 340 6.26 15.44 16.77
CA PRO A 340 6.25 15.08 15.35
C PRO A 340 5.15 14.05 15.02
N ASN A 341 4.41 14.26 13.93
CA ASN A 341 3.48 13.27 13.37
C ASN A 341 4.23 12.34 12.40
N PRO A 342 4.51 11.08 12.78
CA PRO A 342 5.22 10.14 11.91
C PRO A 342 4.42 9.72 10.66
N TYR A 343 3.11 9.96 10.65
CA TYR A 343 2.16 9.50 9.63
C TYR A 343 1.59 10.63 8.76
N TRP A 344 2.12 11.86 8.85
CA TRP A 344 1.55 13.03 8.16
C TRP A 344 1.39 12.84 6.64
N LEU A 345 2.32 12.13 6.01
CA LEU A 345 2.32 11.90 4.57
C LEU A 345 1.26 10.86 4.19
N GLU A 346 1.11 9.79 4.96
CA GLU A 346 -0.01 8.86 4.81
C GLU A 346 -1.34 9.59 4.98
N ASP A 347 -1.49 10.38 6.05
CA ASP A 347 -2.71 11.12 6.35
C ASP A 347 -3.13 12.01 5.17
N ASP A 348 -2.22 12.84 4.65
CA ASP A 348 -2.49 13.73 3.53
C ASP A 348 -2.87 12.96 2.24
N VAL A 349 -2.22 11.83 1.97
CA VAL A 349 -2.54 11.01 0.78
C VAL A 349 -3.90 10.33 0.94
N ILE A 350 -4.20 9.77 2.10
CA ILE A 350 -5.51 9.13 2.37
C ILE A 350 -6.65 10.16 2.31
N GLU A 351 -6.42 11.38 2.80
CA GLU A 351 -7.38 12.50 2.70
C GLU A 351 -7.69 12.86 1.24
N ILE A 352 -6.73 12.70 0.32
CA ILE A 352 -6.94 12.88 -1.12
C ILE A 352 -7.68 11.69 -1.76
N LEU A 353 -7.39 10.47 -1.33
CA LEU A 353 -7.99 9.25 -1.90
C LEU A 353 -9.47 9.09 -1.53
N SER A 354 -9.87 9.47 -0.31
CA SER A 354 -11.25 9.27 0.17
C SER A 354 -12.31 9.97 -0.72
N PRO A 355 -12.19 11.27 -1.06
CA PRO A 355 -13.11 11.93 -1.99
C PRO A 355 -13.08 11.34 -3.41
N ALA A 356 -11.93 10.78 -3.83
CA ALA A 356 -11.82 10.12 -5.12
C ALA A 356 -12.64 8.82 -5.16
N PHE A 357 -12.64 8.05 -4.06
CA PHE A 357 -13.49 6.86 -3.92
C PHE A 357 -14.96 7.24 -3.94
N GLU A 358 -15.35 8.26 -3.18
CA GLU A 358 -16.74 8.75 -3.14
C GLU A 358 -17.25 9.11 -4.55
N LYS A 359 -16.50 9.93 -5.29
CA LYS A 359 -16.85 10.31 -6.66
C LYS A 359 -16.86 9.13 -7.64
N ALA A 360 -15.94 8.17 -7.49
CA ALA A 360 -15.88 7.00 -8.35
C ALA A 360 -17.10 6.08 -8.13
N LEU A 361 -17.53 5.90 -6.88
CA LEU A 361 -18.72 5.14 -6.51
C LEU A 361 -20.01 5.83 -6.99
N GLN A 362 -20.12 7.15 -6.83
CA GLN A 362 -21.26 7.94 -7.34
C GLN A 362 -21.45 7.83 -8.86
N LYS A 363 -20.37 7.57 -9.60
CA LYS A 363 -20.38 7.41 -11.07
C LYS A 363 -20.42 5.95 -11.53
N GLU A 364 -20.65 4.99 -10.62
CA GLU A 364 -20.62 3.54 -10.89
C GLU A 364 -19.29 3.01 -11.49
N ASN A 365 -18.16 3.71 -11.31
CA ASN A 365 -16.84 3.24 -11.73
C ASN A 365 -16.23 2.29 -10.67
N LEU A 366 -16.92 1.17 -10.40
CA LEU A 366 -16.57 0.23 -9.34
C LEU A 366 -15.21 -0.44 -9.53
N GLU A 367 -14.81 -0.67 -10.78
CA GLU A 367 -13.53 -1.28 -11.14
C GLU A 367 -12.33 -0.47 -10.62
N VAL A 368 -12.39 0.87 -10.71
CA VAL A 368 -11.33 1.77 -10.23
C VAL A 368 -11.10 1.61 -8.73
N VAL A 369 -12.19 1.53 -7.96
CA VAL A 369 -12.14 1.37 -6.50
C VAL A 369 -11.66 -0.04 -6.15
N TYR A 370 -12.15 -1.06 -6.84
CA TYR A 370 -11.74 -2.46 -6.65
C TYR A 370 -10.24 -2.65 -6.86
N GLU A 371 -9.69 -2.16 -7.98
CA GLU A 371 -8.26 -2.29 -8.27
C GLU A 371 -7.38 -1.51 -7.27
N THR A 372 -7.85 -0.33 -6.86
CA THR A 372 -7.16 0.47 -5.83
C THR A 372 -7.18 -0.23 -4.47
N LEU A 373 -8.29 -0.84 -4.06
CA LEU A 373 -8.38 -1.64 -2.83
C LEU A 373 -7.46 -2.86 -2.85
N ASN A 374 -7.32 -3.53 -4.00
CA ASN A 374 -6.37 -4.62 -4.13
C ASN A 374 -4.93 -4.15 -3.91
N SER A 375 -4.57 -2.99 -4.45
CA SER A 375 -3.26 -2.37 -4.18
C SER A 375 -3.13 -1.97 -2.70
N LEU A 376 -4.20 -1.45 -2.10
CA LEU A 376 -4.24 -1.08 -0.67
C LEU A 376 -4.04 -2.29 0.23
N ASN A 377 -4.62 -3.44 -0.11
CA ASN A 377 -4.48 -4.69 0.65
C ASN A 377 -3.01 -5.10 0.78
N VAL A 378 -2.21 -4.93 -0.29
CA VAL A 378 -0.75 -5.18 -0.25
C VAL A 378 -0.05 -4.21 0.70
N TYR A 379 -0.41 -2.93 0.67
CA TYR A 379 0.14 -1.92 1.57
C TYR A 379 -0.24 -2.18 3.04
N LEU A 380 -1.49 -2.55 3.32
CA LEU A 380 -1.96 -2.91 4.66
C LEU A 380 -1.21 -4.12 5.21
N GLU A 381 -0.92 -5.11 4.37
CA GLU A 381 -0.07 -6.24 4.78
C GLU A 381 1.32 -5.78 5.24
N LYS A 382 1.92 -4.81 4.55
CA LYS A 382 3.20 -4.22 4.96
C LYS A 382 3.11 -3.51 6.31
N LEU A 383 2.06 -2.73 6.55
CA LEU A 383 1.83 -2.07 7.84
C LEU A 383 1.68 -3.09 8.98
N GLY A 384 0.97 -4.19 8.73
CA GLY A 384 0.83 -5.29 9.67
C GLY A 384 2.18 -5.93 10.03
N ALA A 385 3.04 -6.14 9.03
CA ALA A 385 4.39 -6.66 9.25
C ALA A 385 5.31 -5.68 10.00
N ASN A 386 5.06 -4.38 9.90
CA ASN A 386 5.82 -3.33 10.59
C ASN A 386 5.34 -3.03 12.02
N LEU A 387 4.34 -3.76 12.54
CA LEU A 387 3.68 -3.51 13.84
C LEU A 387 2.93 -2.17 13.89
N GLU A 388 2.42 -1.71 12.75
CA GLU A 388 1.67 -0.46 12.62
C GLU A 388 0.16 -0.73 12.45
N PHE A 389 -0.34 -1.71 13.20
CA PHE A 389 -1.72 -2.21 13.07
C PHE A 389 -2.77 -1.13 13.35
N LYS A 390 -2.57 -0.33 14.40
CA LYS A 390 -3.46 0.78 14.75
C LYS A 390 -3.61 1.78 13.59
N LYS A 391 -2.49 2.15 12.95
CA LYS A 391 -2.52 3.03 11.78
C LYS A 391 -3.25 2.39 10.61
N GLY A 392 -3.01 1.11 10.37
CA GLY A 392 -3.74 0.35 9.36
C GLY A 392 -5.26 0.41 9.56
N ARG A 393 -5.75 0.23 10.80
CA ARG A 393 -7.18 0.39 11.13
C ARG A 393 -7.71 1.80 10.85
N GLU A 394 -6.95 2.83 11.22
CA GLU A 394 -7.34 4.22 10.95
C GLU A 394 -7.53 4.46 9.44
N ILE A 395 -6.57 4.03 8.61
CA ILE A 395 -6.65 4.16 7.15
C ILE A 395 -7.88 3.42 6.60
N ILE A 396 -8.09 2.17 7.05
CA ILE A 396 -9.26 1.37 6.64
C ILE A 396 -10.56 2.11 7.01
N SER A 397 -10.65 2.66 8.23
CA SER A 397 -11.85 3.37 8.69
C SER A 397 -12.15 4.65 7.92
N GLN A 398 -11.14 5.29 7.33
CA GLN A 398 -11.34 6.49 6.51
C GLN A 398 -11.79 6.11 5.10
N LEU A 399 -11.08 5.18 4.45
CA LEU A 399 -11.37 4.75 3.08
C LEU A 399 -12.61 3.86 2.96
N SER A 400 -13.06 3.23 4.05
CA SER A 400 -14.26 2.40 4.04
C SER A 400 -15.56 3.20 4.08
N LYS A 401 -15.55 4.45 4.57
CA LYS A 401 -16.78 5.26 4.70
C LYS A 401 -17.53 5.41 3.38
N PRO A 402 -16.91 5.82 2.25
CA PRO A 402 -17.63 5.94 0.99
C PRO A 402 -18.17 4.60 0.47
N ILE A 403 -17.43 3.50 0.71
CA ILE A 403 -17.83 2.15 0.32
C ILE A 403 -19.06 1.71 1.12
N GLU A 404 -19.04 1.94 2.43
CA GLU A 404 -20.15 1.63 3.33
C GLU A 404 -21.40 2.45 2.97
N GLU A 405 -21.25 3.74 2.67
CA GLU A 405 -22.34 4.59 2.20
C GLU A 405 -22.95 4.11 0.89
N TYR A 406 -22.11 3.65 -0.05
CA TYR A 406 -22.56 3.05 -1.31
C TYR A 406 -23.45 1.83 -1.09
N TYR A 407 -23.01 0.83 -0.32
CA TYR A 407 -23.82 -0.37 -0.04
C TYR A 407 -25.03 -0.12 0.87
N ASN A 408 -25.04 0.99 1.62
CA ASN A 408 -26.20 1.38 2.42
C ASN A 408 -27.32 2.01 1.58
N THR A 409 -26.97 2.65 0.47
CA THR A 409 -27.92 3.38 -0.40
C THR A 409 -28.35 2.56 -1.61
N HIS A 410 -27.49 1.68 -2.12
CA HIS A 410 -27.75 0.88 -3.30
C HIS A 410 -28.31 -0.50 -2.94
N THR A 411 -29.44 -0.86 -3.54
CA THR A 411 -30.07 -2.17 -3.33
C THR A 411 -29.26 -3.24 -4.08
N PHE A 412 -28.54 -4.07 -3.33
CA PHE A 412 -27.62 -5.10 -3.83
C PHE A 412 -28.27 -6.24 -4.67
N ILE A 413 -29.59 -6.25 -4.85
CA ILE A 413 -30.29 -7.37 -5.49
C ILE A 413 -31.43 -6.83 -6.38
N ASP A 414 -31.27 -6.98 -7.69
CA ASP A 414 -32.41 -7.15 -8.59
C ASP A 414 -32.75 -8.64 -8.63
N ILE A 415 -33.96 -9.00 -8.23
CA ILE A 415 -34.38 -10.38 -7.89
C ILE A 415 -34.37 -11.30 -9.13
N LYS A 416 -34.23 -10.74 -10.34
CA LYS A 416 -34.18 -11.47 -11.62
C LYS A 416 -32.77 -11.67 -12.18
N ASP A 417 -31.86 -10.70 -12.03
CA ASP A 417 -30.55 -10.72 -12.71
C ASP A 417 -29.36 -11.03 -11.79
N GLY A 418 -29.55 -11.02 -10.47
CA GLY A 418 -28.47 -11.24 -9.50
C GLY A 418 -27.53 -10.03 -9.38
N PRO A 419 -26.62 -10.02 -8.39
CA PRO A 419 -25.67 -8.92 -8.20
C PRO A 419 -24.69 -8.83 -9.38
N LYS A 420 -24.29 -7.62 -9.78
CA LYS A 420 -23.22 -7.42 -10.78
C LYS A 420 -21.91 -8.01 -10.21
N ASP A 421 -21.19 -8.84 -10.98
CA ASP A 421 -19.97 -9.55 -10.52
C ASP A 421 -18.95 -8.61 -9.84
N ILE A 422 -18.81 -7.39 -10.39
CA ILE A 422 -17.88 -6.38 -9.87
C ILE A 422 -18.30 -5.80 -8.51
N GLU A 423 -19.61 -5.73 -8.20
CA GLU A 423 -20.10 -5.24 -6.90
C GLU A 423 -19.77 -6.22 -5.79
N LEU A 424 -19.91 -7.54 -6.02
CA LEU A 424 -19.48 -8.52 -5.03
C LEU A 424 -17.95 -8.53 -4.91
N ALA A 425 -17.22 -8.45 -6.03
CA ALA A 425 -15.76 -8.41 -6.00
C ALA A 425 -15.22 -7.21 -5.21
N LEU A 426 -15.83 -6.03 -5.37
CA LEU A 426 -15.53 -4.84 -4.58
C LEU A 426 -15.78 -5.06 -3.08
N PHE A 427 -16.93 -5.65 -2.74
CA PHE A 427 -17.27 -5.95 -1.35
C PHE A 427 -16.30 -6.98 -0.73
N ASP A 428 -15.84 -7.95 -1.53
CA ASP A 428 -14.84 -8.91 -1.09
C ASP A 428 -13.46 -8.28 -0.86
N ALA A 429 -13.02 -7.42 -1.78
CA ALA A 429 -11.79 -6.65 -1.63
C ALA A 429 -11.83 -5.76 -0.37
N TYR A 430 -13.00 -5.18 -0.06
CA TYR A 430 -13.25 -4.45 1.18
C TYR A 430 -13.13 -5.35 2.42
N GLY A 431 -13.77 -6.52 2.42
CA GLY A 431 -13.65 -7.51 3.50
C GLY A 431 -12.21 -8.02 3.71
N LEU A 432 -11.37 -7.97 2.67
CA LEU A 432 -9.96 -8.35 2.70
C LEU A 432 -9.03 -7.35 3.40
N THR A 433 -9.46 -6.10 3.62
CA THR A 433 -8.61 -5.03 4.19
C THR A 433 -8.05 -5.37 5.57
N ILE A 434 -8.93 -5.64 6.54
CA ILE A 434 -8.53 -6.01 7.92
C ILE A 434 -7.78 -7.36 7.94
N MET A 435 -8.18 -8.32 7.10
CA MET A 435 -7.45 -9.59 7.01
C MET A 435 -6.04 -9.42 6.47
N SER A 436 -5.83 -8.53 5.49
CA SER A 436 -4.50 -8.27 4.92
C SER A 436 -3.56 -7.68 5.97
N LEU A 437 -4.06 -6.74 6.78
CA LEU A 437 -3.34 -6.18 7.92
C LEU A 437 -2.94 -7.27 8.93
N ALA A 438 -3.86 -8.18 9.26
CA ALA A 438 -3.59 -9.32 10.13
C ALA A 438 -2.58 -10.32 9.54
N LEU A 439 -2.67 -10.60 8.24
CA LEU A 439 -1.74 -11.49 7.54
C LEU A 439 -0.30 -10.98 7.63
N GLY A 440 -0.09 -9.66 7.50
CA GLY A 440 1.22 -9.04 7.70
C GLY A 440 1.81 -9.33 9.08
N PHE A 441 1.00 -9.17 10.12
CA PHE A 441 1.40 -9.47 11.49
C PHE A 441 1.71 -10.97 11.68
N PHE A 442 0.86 -11.87 11.14
CA PHE A 442 1.11 -13.31 11.24
C PHE A 442 2.37 -13.75 10.47
N LYS A 443 2.66 -13.14 9.32
CA LYS A 443 3.90 -13.36 8.57
C LYS A 443 5.12 -12.94 9.39
N LEU A 444 5.06 -11.80 10.09
CA LEU A 444 6.10 -11.37 11.02
C LEU A 444 6.31 -12.41 12.12
N ILE A 445 5.25 -12.83 12.82
CA ILE A 445 5.36 -13.80 13.93
C ILE A 445 5.97 -15.12 13.45
N ARG A 446 5.50 -15.66 12.32
CA ARG A 446 5.96 -16.95 11.80
C ARG A 446 7.43 -16.93 11.37
N ASN A 447 7.87 -15.81 10.80
CA ASN A 447 9.23 -15.68 10.27
C ASN A 447 10.21 -15.13 11.32
N SER A 448 9.73 -14.68 12.48
CA SER A 448 10.58 -14.12 13.54
C SER A 448 10.98 -15.18 14.54
N ASN A 449 12.28 -15.27 14.81
CA ASN A 449 12.83 -16.00 15.95
C ASN A 449 13.48 -14.99 16.92
N MET A 450 13.41 -15.26 18.21
CA MET A 450 14.13 -14.55 19.26
C MET A 450 15.60 -14.29 18.88
N GLN A 451 16.29 -15.30 18.34
CA GLN A 451 17.70 -15.19 17.95
C GLN A 451 17.95 -14.16 16.84
N ASP A 452 17.04 -14.05 15.86
CA ASP A 452 17.20 -13.12 14.75
C ASP A 452 16.99 -11.68 15.19
N ILE A 453 16.04 -11.45 16.10
CA ILE A 453 15.82 -10.13 16.72
C ILE A 453 17.04 -9.72 17.56
N LEU A 454 17.59 -10.65 18.36
CA LEU A 454 18.81 -10.41 19.12
C LEU A 454 20.02 -10.10 18.22
N LYS A 455 20.24 -10.87 17.14
CA LYS A 455 21.31 -10.60 16.17
C LYS A 455 21.18 -9.19 15.57
N LYS A 456 19.97 -8.77 15.20
CA LYS A 456 19.73 -7.40 14.70
C LYS A 456 20.10 -6.32 15.73
N ILE A 457 19.85 -6.58 17.01
CA ILE A 457 20.19 -5.67 18.12
C ILE A 457 21.71 -5.64 18.34
N ASP A 458 22.38 -6.78 18.36
CA ASP A 458 23.80 -6.90 18.68
C ASP A 458 24.72 -6.28 17.61
N VAL A 459 24.29 -6.28 16.34
CA VAL A 459 25.03 -5.66 15.23
C VAL A 459 25.01 -4.12 15.30
N ILE A 460 24.13 -3.52 16.12
CA ILE A 460 24.00 -2.06 16.22
C ILE A 460 25.28 -1.44 16.80
N LYS A 461 25.95 -0.62 15.99
CA LYS A 461 27.04 0.25 16.47
C LYS A 461 26.47 1.49 17.16
N TRP A 462 26.23 1.40 18.46
CA TRP A 462 25.57 2.43 19.28
C TRP A 462 26.16 3.84 19.18
N LEU A 463 27.48 3.97 19.00
CA LEU A 463 28.13 5.29 18.91
C LEU A 463 27.94 5.98 17.56
N GLY A 464 27.66 5.24 16.48
CA GLY A 464 27.46 5.79 15.14
C GLY A 464 26.07 6.42 14.98
N ASN A 465 26.00 7.67 14.49
CA ASN A 465 24.71 8.36 14.29
C ASN A 465 23.83 7.69 13.22
N LYS A 466 24.41 7.01 12.22
CA LYS A 466 23.67 6.38 11.11
C LYS A 466 23.29 4.93 11.39
N ASN A 467 24.14 4.20 12.11
CA ASN A 467 24.05 2.74 12.25
C ASN A 467 22.78 2.24 12.94
N ILE A 468 22.12 3.06 13.76
CA ILE A 468 20.85 2.67 14.41
C ILE A 468 19.69 2.54 13.42
N TYR A 469 19.80 3.14 12.24
CA TYR A 469 18.78 3.16 11.20
C TYR A 469 19.02 2.12 10.08
N GLU A 470 20.17 1.45 10.06
CA GLU A 470 20.58 0.57 8.95
C GLU A 470 20.05 -0.87 9.08
N ASN A 471 19.62 -1.29 10.28
CA ASN A 471 19.34 -2.69 10.62
C ASN A 471 17.89 -3.15 10.38
N GLY A 472 17.09 -2.40 9.61
CA GLY A 472 15.74 -2.81 9.21
C GLY A 472 14.81 -3.12 10.38
N ILE A 473 14.85 -2.27 11.40
CA ILE A 473 14.05 -2.39 12.61
C ILE A 473 12.67 -1.78 12.36
N ALA A 474 11.62 -2.36 12.97
CA ALA A 474 10.26 -1.86 12.84
C ALA A 474 10.18 -0.37 13.26
N PRO A 475 9.56 0.52 12.45
CA PRO A 475 9.50 1.95 12.75
C PRO A 475 9.02 2.29 14.18
N PRO A 476 7.98 1.62 14.75
CA PRO A 476 7.51 1.90 16.11
C PRO A 476 8.50 1.57 17.25
N VAL A 477 9.58 0.83 16.95
CA VAL A 477 10.65 0.49 17.90
C VAL A 477 11.77 1.54 17.87
N LEU A 478 11.90 2.28 16.77
CA LEU A 478 12.97 3.25 16.55
C LEU A 478 13.07 4.33 17.63
N PRO A 479 11.97 4.93 18.14
CA PRO A 479 12.06 5.91 19.24
C PRO A 479 12.73 5.35 20.49
N ARG A 480 12.53 4.05 20.80
CA ARG A 480 13.16 3.39 21.94
C ARG A 480 14.67 3.23 21.72
N ILE A 481 15.08 2.91 20.50
CA ILE A 481 16.50 2.77 20.13
C ILE A 481 17.21 4.11 20.19
N GLU A 482 16.60 5.18 19.67
CA GLU A 482 17.13 6.55 19.76
C GLU A 482 17.26 7.00 21.22
N TYR A 483 16.27 6.69 22.06
CA TYR A 483 16.29 6.95 23.50
C TYR A 483 17.46 6.25 24.21
N ILE A 484 17.73 4.99 23.88
CA ILE A 484 18.88 4.24 24.42
C ILE A 484 20.18 4.84 23.91
N GLN A 485 20.29 5.12 22.61
CA GLN A 485 21.50 5.66 21.99
C GLN A 485 21.93 6.99 22.61
N LYS A 486 20.97 7.90 22.86
CA LYS A 486 21.22 9.20 23.50
C LYS A 486 21.87 9.02 24.88
N ARG A 487 21.45 8.01 25.66
CA ARG A 487 22.01 7.69 26.99
C ARG A 487 23.38 7.00 26.92
N LEU A 488 23.57 6.04 26.03
CA LEU A 488 24.87 5.38 25.86
C LEU A 488 25.95 6.37 25.40
N LYS A 489 25.59 7.32 24.53
CA LYS A 489 26.48 8.43 24.16
C LYS A 489 26.78 9.37 25.33
N PHE A 490 25.81 9.57 26.22
CA PHE A 490 26.01 10.36 27.44
C PHE A 490 26.99 9.66 28.40
N GLU A 491 26.80 8.36 28.66
CA GLU A 491 27.74 7.55 29.46
C GLU A 491 29.15 7.64 28.90
N LYS A 492 29.32 7.41 27.59
CA LYS A 492 30.63 7.49 26.95
C LYS A 492 31.28 8.88 27.06
N ARG A 493 30.48 9.96 27.12
CA ARG A 493 30.98 11.33 27.28
C ARG A 493 31.39 11.67 28.71
N VAL A 494 30.67 11.17 29.71
CA VAL A 494 30.91 11.48 31.12
C VAL A 494 31.93 10.52 31.71
N GLU A 495 31.75 9.23 31.48
CA GLU A 495 32.46 8.13 32.13
C GLU A 495 33.57 7.53 31.25
N ASN A 496 33.76 8.05 30.03
CA ASN A 496 34.68 7.53 29.00
C ASN A 496 34.48 6.06 28.61
N LYS A 497 33.46 5.36 29.12
CA LYS A 497 33.06 4.00 28.77
C LYS A 497 31.54 3.85 28.79
N ILE A 498 31.04 2.81 28.14
CA ILE A 498 29.64 2.39 28.29
C ILE A 498 29.59 1.53 29.56
N ILE A 499 28.74 1.91 30.51
CA ILE A 499 28.55 1.20 31.78
C ILE A 499 27.35 0.26 31.66
N SER A 500 26.31 0.71 30.95
CA SER A 500 25.10 -0.06 30.74
C SER A 500 25.41 -1.43 30.11
N PRO A 501 25.02 -2.54 30.75
CA PRO A 501 25.33 -3.88 30.25
C PRO A 501 24.47 -4.24 29.03
N ASN A 502 24.99 -5.10 28.14
CA ASN A 502 24.28 -5.45 26.90
C ASN A 502 22.94 -6.17 27.15
N TRP A 503 22.85 -6.98 28.21
CA TRP A 503 21.58 -7.63 28.59
C TRP A 503 20.48 -6.61 28.89
N TYR A 504 20.82 -5.47 29.50
CA TYR A 504 19.86 -4.41 29.84
C TYR A 504 19.36 -3.69 28.58
N ILE A 505 20.27 -3.43 27.62
CA ILE A 505 19.92 -2.86 26.32
C ILE A 505 18.95 -3.78 25.56
N ARG A 506 19.27 -5.09 25.49
CA ARG A 506 18.41 -6.10 24.86
C ARG A 506 17.03 -6.14 25.52
N GLN A 507 16.97 -6.16 26.85
CA GLN A 507 15.72 -6.22 27.60
C GLN A 507 14.82 -5.00 27.31
N LEU A 508 15.38 -3.79 27.24
CA LEU A 508 14.60 -2.57 26.93
C LEU A 508 13.99 -2.56 25.51
N ILE A 509 14.69 -3.16 24.54
CA ILE A 509 14.20 -3.25 23.15
C ILE A 509 13.15 -4.34 23.04
N ILE A 510 13.38 -5.52 23.63
CA ILE A 510 12.42 -6.63 23.67
C ILE A 510 11.13 -6.18 24.37
N MET A 511 11.24 -5.45 25.47
CA MET A 511 10.08 -4.88 26.16
C MET A 511 9.22 -4.02 25.21
N ARG A 512 9.83 -3.21 24.33
CA ARG A 512 9.08 -2.44 23.33
C ARG A 512 8.41 -3.34 22.28
N TYR A 513 9.04 -4.43 21.86
CA TYR A 513 8.39 -5.42 20.99
C TYR A 513 7.18 -6.08 21.66
N LEU A 514 7.30 -6.45 22.93
CA LEU A 514 6.20 -7.07 23.68
C LEU A 514 5.03 -6.10 23.88
N GLU A 515 5.30 -4.83 24.20
CA GLU A 515 4.29 -3.76 24.24
C GLU A 515 3.54 -3.69 22.89
N LEU A 516 4.27 -3.64 21.77
CA LEU A 516 3.69 -3.56 20.43
C LEU A 516 2.91 -4.83 20.03
N PHE A 517 3.35 -6.01 20.43
CA PHE A 517 2.60 -7.25 20.20
C PHE A 517 1.29 -7.27 20.98
N GLN A 518 1.30 -6.83 22.24
CA GLN A 518 0.09 -6.74 23.05
C GLN A 518 -0.89 -5.72 22.47
N GLU A 519 -0.40 -4.53 22.09
CA GLU A 519 -1.19 -3.51 21.38
C GLU A 519 -1.79 -4.08 20.09
N THR A 520 -0.99 -4.74 19.26
CA THR A 520 -1.43 -5.33 17.99
C THR A 520 -2.50 -6.41 18.19
N VAL A 521 -2.34 -7.28 19.18
CA VAL A 521 -3.33 -8.32 19.50
C VAL A 521 -4.65 -7.72 19.98
N ASN A 522 -4.61 -6.68 20.81
CA ASN A 522 -5.82 -5.98 21.25
C ASN A 522 -6.54 -5.29 20.08
N GLU A 523 -5.80 -4.64 19.18
CA GLU A 523 -6.35 -4.03 17.96
C GLU A 523 -6.91 -5.07 16.97
N LEU A 524 -6.25 -6.23 16.86
CA LEU A 524 -6.70 -7.36 16.05
C LEU A 524 -8.04 -7.92 16.55
N LEU A 525 -8.16 -8.15 17.86
CA LEU A 525 -9.38 -8.67 18.48
C LEU A 525 -10.54 -7.67 18.39
N SER A 526 -10.29 -6.40 18.70
CA SER A 526 -11.30 -5.35 18.53
C SER A 526 -11.71 -5.17 17.06
N SER A 527 -10.81 -5.39 16.10
CA SER A 527 -11.19 -5.40 14.69
C SER A 527 -12.19 -6.50 14.34
N VAL A 528 -12.14 -7.68 14.98
CA VAL A 528 -13.14 -8.73 14.74
C VAL A 528 -14.54 -8.27 15.20
N GLU A 529 -14.60 -7.64 16.36
CA GLU A 529 -15.83 -7.14 16.97
C GLU A 529 -16.41 -5.94 16.21
N ASP A 530 -15.59 -4.92 15.94
CA ASP A 530 -16.04 -3.67 15.33
C ASP A 530 -16.29 -3.83 13.82
N PHE A 531 -15.40 -4.54 13.11
CA PHE A 531 -15.44 -4.61 11.65
C PHE A 531 -16.27 -5.76 11.13
N PHE A 532 -16.13 -6.98 11.67
CA PHE A 532 -16.86 -8.14 11.17
C PHE A 532 -18.21 -8.32 11.86
N ILE A 533 -18.26 -8.36 13.19
CA ILE A 533 -19.49 -8.63 13.94
C ILE A 533 -20.48 -7.47 13.80
N SER A 534 -20.10 -6.27 14.26
CA SER A 534 -21.00 -5.11 14.33
C SER A 534 -21.54 -4.71 12.95
N LYS A 535 -20.70 -4.78 11.91
CA LYS A 535 -21.14 -4.48 10.54
C LYS A 535 -22.03 -5.58 9.95
N SER A 536 -21.74 -6.86 10.23
CA SER A 536 -22.62 -7.95 9.80
C SER A 536 -24.00 -7.86 10.47
N ASP A 537 -24.05 -7.52 11.76
CA ASP A 537 -25.30 -7.25 12.48
C ASP A 537 -26.07 -6.08 11.82
N SER A 538 -25.38 -5.03 11.37
CA SER A 538 -25.99 -3.92 10.62
C SER A 538 -26.55 -4.35 9.26
N PHE A 539 -25.86 -5.22 8.53
CA PHE A 539 -26.37 -5.74 7.25
C PHE A 539 -27.60 -6.65 7.45
N ILE A 540 -27.62 -7.45 8.52
CA ILE A 540 -28.78 -8.29 8.88
C ILE A 540 -29.99 -7.40 9.21
N SER A 541 -29.80 -6.34 10.02
CA SER A 541 -30.92 -5.45 10.38
C SER A 541 -31.51 -4.71 9.18
N LYS A 542 -30.68 -4.44 8.15
CA LYS A 542 -31.08 -3.87 6.86
C LYS A 542 -31.61 -4.89 5.85
N LYS A 543 -31.69 -6.17 6.20
CA LYS A 543 -32.10 -7.29 5.33
C LYS A 543 -31.15 -7.54 4.13
N SER A 544 -29.92 -7.07 4.19
CA SER A 544 -28.87 -7.33 3.19
C SER A 544 -28.18 -8.67 3.47
N PHE A 545 -28.93 -9.78 3.42
CA PHE A 545 -28.46 -11.09 3.88
C PHE A 545 -27.28 -11.66 3.09
N ILE A 546 -27.15 -11.34 1.80
CA ILE A 546 -26.01 -11.80 0.99
C ILE A 546 -24.70 -11.16 1.46
N LEU A 547 -24.70 -9.83 1.62
CA LEU A 547 -23.57 -9.08 2.15
C LEU A 547 -23.23 -9.51 3.58
N ALA A 548 -24.25 -9.69 4.43
CA ALA A 548 -24.08 -10.17 5.80
C ALA A 548 -23.42 -11.55 5.87
N ALA A 549 -23.90 -12.51 5.07
CA ALA A 549 -23.35 -13.86 5.03
C ALA A 549 -21.90 -13.85 4.54
N HIS A 550 -21.64 -13.16 3.43
CA HIS A 550 -20.30 -13.07 2.87
C HIS A 550 -19.31 -12.40 3.85
N HIS A 551 -19.71 -11.30 4.48
CA HIS A 551 -18.88 -10.59 5.47
C HIS A 551 -18.64 -11.42 6.73
N SER A 552 -19.67 -12.11 7.22
CA SER A 552 -19.55 -13.00 8.39
C SER A 552 -18.63 -14.19 8.11
N GLN A 553 -18.69 -14.77 6.90
CA GLN A 553 -17.78 -15.83 6.46
C GLN A 553 -16.32 -15.37 6.43
N ARG A 554 -16.05 -14.12 6.00
CA ARG A 554 -14.73 -13.50 6.10
C ARG A 554 -14.28 -13.32 7.57
N GLY A 555 -15.20 -12.94 8.45
CA GLY A 555 -14.96 -12.91 9.90
C GLY A 555 -14.58 -14.28 10.47
N LEU A 556 -15.28 -15.36 10.10
CA LEU A 556 -14.96 -16.71 10.55
C LEU A 556 -13.57 -17.16 10.07
N LYS A 557 -13.22 -16.84 8.83
CA LYS A 557 -11.87 -17.06 8.29
C LYS A 557 -10.82 -16.31 9.11
N MET A 558 -11.11 -15.08 9.54
CA MET A 558 -10.24 -14.32 10.42
C MET A 558 -10.06 -15.01 11.78
N CYS A 559 -11.14 -15.43 12.45
CA CYS A 559 -11.07 -16.19 13.71
C CYS A 559 -10.18 -17.44 13.56
N ASN A 560 -10.37 -18.21 12.50
CA ASN A 560 -9.55 -19.41 12.23
C ASN A 560 -8.08 -19.08 11.99
N LYS A 561 -7.77 -17.97 11.30
CA LYS A 561 -6.39 -17.50 11.14
C LYS A 561 -5.76 -17.09 12.47
N ILE A 562 -6.51 -16.38 13.33
CA ILE A 562 -6.03 -16.02 14.67
C ILE A 562 -5.69 -17.30 15.45
N ARG A 563 -6.62 -18.26 15.52
CA ARG A 563 -6.41 -19.54 16.23
C ARG A 563 -5.19 -20.30 15.71
N ALA A 564 -4.99 -20.33 14.40
CA ALA A 564 -3.86 -21.05 13.79
C ALA A 564 -2.49 -20.41 14.09
N HIS A 565 -2.42 -19.09 14.22
CA HIS A 565 -1.15 -18.38 14.41
C HIS A 565 -0.82 -18.04 15.87
N PHE A 566 -1.82 -18.07 16.76
CA PHE A 566 -1.64 -17.77 18.18
C PHE A 566 -0.62 -18.66 18.91
N PRO A 567 -0.56 -19.99 18.66
CA PRO A 567 0.47 -20.85 19.26
C PRO A 567 1.90 -20.39 18.95
N SER A 568 2.16 -19.91 17.74
CA SER A 568 3.47 -19.39 17.34
C SER A 568 3.82 -18.10 18.10
N LEU A 569 2.83 -17.21 18.29
CA LEU A 569 3.02 -16.00 19.09
C LEU A 569 3.30 -16.35 20.56
N LYS A 570 2.54 -17.28 21.14
CA LYS A 570 2.75 -17.76 22.51
C LYS A 570 4.16 -18.31 22.69
N LYS A 571 4.63 -19.17 21.77
CA LYS A 571 5.99 -19.69 21.78
C LYS A 571 7.04 -18.58 21.72
N LEU A 572 6.86 -17.58 20.84
CA LEU A 572 7.80 -16.45 20.71
C LEU A 572 7.89 -15.62 22.00
N ILE A 573 6.76 -15.39 22.68
CA ILE A 573 6.73 -14.69 23.97
C ILE A 573 7.39 -15.52 25.06
N GLU A 574 7.11 -16.83 25.13
CA GLU A 574 7.78 -17.73 26.08
C GLU A 574 9.30 -17.78 25.88
N GLU A 575 9.79 -17.60 24.64
CA GLU A 575 11.22 -17.45 24.35
C GLU A 575 11.79 -16.12 24.86
N PHE A 576 11.09 -15.00 24.67
CA PHE A 576 11.51 -13.70 25.21
C PHE A 576 11.57 -13.69 26.74
N GLU A 577 10.67 -14.43 27.39
CA GLU A 577 10.58 -14.52 28.84
C GLU A 577 11.85 -15.14 29.44
N LYS A 578 12.54 -16.02 28.71
CA LYS A 578 13.81 -16.63 29.12
C LYS A 578 14.97 -15.62 29.18
N ILE A 579 14.86 -14.49 28.47
CA ILE A 579 15.89 -13.43 28.45
C ILE A 579 15.70 -12.42 29.60
N ARG A 580 14.57 -12.46 30.31
CA ARG A 580 14.27 -11.51 31.37
C ARG A 580 15.24 -11.69 32.55
N VAL A 581 16.23 -10.81 32.63
CA VAL A 581 17.22 -10.80 33.72
C VAL A 581 16.70 -10.01 34.91
N ASN A 582 16.28 -8.75 34.70
CA ASN A 582 15.74 -7.92 35.77
C ASN A 582 14.21 -8.05 35.85
N LYS A 583 13.68 -8.45 37.01
CA LYS A 583 12.24 -8.61 37.26
C LYS A 583 11.54 -7.31 37.63
N ASP A 584 12.27 -6.28 38.07
CA ASP A 584 11.71 -5.00 38.53
C ASP A 584 11.22 -4.12 37.37
N LEU A 585 11.70 -4.38 36.15
CA LEU A 585 11.20 -3.69 34.96
C LEU A 585 9.79 -4.16 34.61
N PRO A 586 8.87 -3.24 34.23
CA PRO A 586 7.52 -3.60 33.81
C PRO A 586 7.59 -4.52 32.58
N TRP A 587 6.85 -5.62 32.63
CA TRP A 587 6.82 -6.63 31.57
C TRP A 587 5.36 -6.92 31.22
N PRO A 588 4.96 -6.86 29.94
CA PRO A 588 3.60 -7.16 29.52
C PRO A 588 3.11 -8.52 30.02
N GLN A 589 1.91 -8.56 30.60
CA GLN A 589 1.27 -9.81 31.04
C GLN A 589 0.29 -10.30 29.98
N TRP A 590 0.28 -11.61 29.75
CA TRP A 590 -0.53 -12.27 28.73
C TRP A 590 -1.52 -13.24 29.37
N ASP A 591 -2.82 -12.93 29.23
CA ASP A 591 -3.89 -13.88 29.56
C ASP A 591 -4.36 -14.61 28.30
N TRP A 592 -3.74 -15.77 28.04
CA TRP A 592 -4.05 -16.60 26.88
C TRP A 592 -5.46 -17.18 26.93
N ASN A 593 -6.00 -17.42 28.13
CA ASN A 593 -7.34 -17.98 28.29
C ASN A 593 -8.39 -16.94 27.93
N GLN A 594 -8.26 -15.72 28.47
CA GLN A 594 -9.15 -14.62 28.13
C GLN A 594 -9.17 -14.32 26.62
N ILE A 595 -8.00 -14.37 25.96
CA ILE A 595 -7.94 -14.15 24.51
C ILE A 595 -8.68 -15.28 23.76
N LYS A 596 -8.48 -16.53 24.15
CA LYS A 596 -9.18 -17.68 23.56
C LYS A 596 -10.69 -17.54 23.72
N ASP A 597 -11.16 -17.23 24.92
CA ASP A 597 -12.59 -17.07 25.22
C ASP A 597 -13.22 -15.96 24.39
N ARG A 598 -12.50 -14.84 24.16
CA ARG A 598 -12.96 -13.78 23.25
C ARG A 598 -13.10 -14.27 21.81
N ILE A 599 -12.12 -15.00 21.29
CA ILE A 599 -12.15 -15.54 19.92
C ILE A 599 -13.31 -16.52 19.76
N ASP A 600 -13.55 -17.38 20.75
CA ASP A 600 -14.63 -18.37 20.72
C ASP A 600 -16.00 -17.67 20.76
N LYS A 601 -16.16 -16.64 21.60
CA LYS A 601 -17.36 -15.78 21.60
C LYS A 601 -17.58 -15.08 20.25
N TYR A 602 -16.50 -14.57 19.63
CA TYR A 602 -16.59 -13.91 18.32
C TYR A 602 -16.98 -14.88 17.21
N HIS A 603 -16.39 -16.07 17.21
CA HIS A 603 -16.75 -17.15 16.29
C HIS A 603 -18.24 -17.50 16.43
N ASP A 604 -18.70 -17.77 17.65
CA ASP A 604 -20.10 -18.13 17.91
C ASP A 604 -21.08 -17.08 17.39
N LYS A 605 -20.78 -15.80 17.64
CA LYS A 605 -21.60 -14.69 17.15
C LYS A 605 -21.64 -14.59 15.62
N LEU A 606 -20.51 -14.82 14.95
CA LEU A 606 -20.43 -14.81 13.49
C LEU A 606 -21.18 -15.99 12.87
N VAL A 607 -21.12 -17.19 13.48
CA VAL A 607 -21.89 -18.36 13.03
C VAL A 607 -23.38 -18.11 13.20
N GLU A 608 -23.83 -17.53 14.31
CA GLU A 608 -25.23 -17.13 14.49
C GLU A 608 -25.70 -16.17 13.38
N ASN A 609 -24.83 -15.23 12.97
CA ASN A 609 -25.14 -14.30 11.89
C ASN A 609 -25.27 -15.01 10.53
N VAL A 610 -24.35 -15.93 10.23
CA VAL A 610 -24.42 -16.79 9.03
C VAL A 610 -25.70 -17.64 9.04
N ALA A 611 -26.06 -18.24 10.19
CA ALA A 611 -27.26 -19.06 10.31
C ALA A 611 -28.55 -18.27 10.01
N LYS A 612 -28.66 -17.03 10.49
CA LYS A 612 -29.79 -16.13 10.20
C LYS A 612 -29.96 -15.83 8.71
N CYS A 613 -28.89 -15.94 7.91
CA CYS A 613 -28.94 -15.72 6.47
C CYS A 613 -29.46 -16.93 5.68
N ILE A 614 -29.49 -18.14 6.26
CA ILE A 614 -29.89 -19.38 5.58
C ILE A 614 -31.24 -19.24 4.87
N PRO A 615 -32.34 -18.76 5.50
CA PRO A 615 -33.65 -18.73 4.87
C PRO A 615 -33.66 -17.90 3.58
N THR A 616 -33.02 -16.73 3.58
CA THR A 616 -32.96 -15.86 2.40
C THR A 616 -32.02 -16.40 1.34
N LEU A 617 -30.83 -16.88 1.71
CA LEU A 617 -29.88 -17.46 0.76
C LEU A 617 -30.44 -18.71 0.07
N SER A 618 -31.30 -19.45 0.77
CA SER A 618 -31.97 -20.62 0.21
C SER A 618 -32.91 -20.28 -0.96
N LEU A 619 -33.36 -19.04 -1.09
CA LEU A 619 -34.20 -18.59 -2.21
C LEU A 619 -33.39 -18.17 -3.44
N VAL A 620 -32.10 -17.87 -3.27
CA VAL A 620 -31.23 -17.42 -4.36
C VAL A 620 -30.85 -18.62 -5.24
N GLU A 621 -31.06 -18.51 -6.55
CA GLU A 621 -30.59 -19.52 -7.49
C GLU A 621 -29.07 -19.44 -7.68
N HIS A 622 -28.42 -20.61 -7.71
CA HIS A 622 -26.98 -20.68 -7.91
C HIS A 622 -26.64 -20.44 -9.39
N LYS A 623 -25.74 -19.48 -9.64
CA LYS A 623 -25.13 -19.23 -10.95
C LYS A 623 -23.67 -19.70 -10.90
N GLU A 624 -23.17 -20.33 -11.97
CA GLU A 624 -21.80 -20.86 -12.01
C GLU A 624 -20.72 -19.80 -11.76
N ASN A 625 -20.96 -18.56 -12.19
CA ASN A 625 -20.04 -17.43 -12.02
C ASN A 625 -20.06 -16.83 -10.60
N PHE A 626 -20.94 -17.30 -9.72
CA PHE A 626 -21.16 -16.75 -8.38
C PHE A 626 -20.81 -17.77 -7.28
N PRO A 627 -20.18 -17.36 -6.17
CA PRO A 627 -19.89 -18.28 -5.08
C PRO A 627 -21.18 -18.90 -4.50
N ASP A 628 -21.14 -20.20 -4.19
CA ASP A 628 -22.25 -20.89 -3.54
C ASP A 628 -22.34 -20.51 -2.05
N LEU A 629 -22.87 -19.31 -1.78
CA LEU A 629 -23.01 -18.77 -0.43
C LEU A 629 -24.00 -19.57 0.40
N PHE A 630 -25.06 -20.13 -0.21
CA PHE A 630 -26.01 -20.99 0.48
C PHE A 630 -25.34 -22.29 0.93
N GLY A 631 -24.68 -23.01 0.00
CA GLY A 631 -23.97 -24.25 0.31
C GLY A 631 -22.86 -24.03 1.34
N GLN A 632 -22.08 -22.96 1.22
CA GLN A 632 -21.04 -22.62 2.20
C GLN A 632 -21.65 -22.36 3.60
N THR A 633 -22.66 -21.51 3.68
CA THR A 633 -23.37 -21.16 4.92
C THR A 633 -23.98 -22.40 5.58
N TYR A 634 -24.65 -23.24 4.80
CA TYR A 634 -25.24 -24.48 5.28
C TYR A 634 -24.19 -25.43 5.87
N ASN A 635 -23.07 -25.65 5.18
CA ASN A 635 -22.00 -26.52 5.68
C ASN A 635 -21.31 -25.96 6.93
N THR A 636 -21.07 -24.65 6.99
CA THR A 636 -20.52 -24.00 8.20
C THR A 636 -21.43 -24.23 9.39
N VAL A 637 -22.73 -23.92 9.25
CA VAL A 637 -23.69 -24.07 10.36
C VAL A 637 -23.88 -25.54 10.74
N CYS A 638 -23.84 -26.46 9.77
CA CYS A 638 -23.90 -27.89 10.02
C CYS A 638 -22.76 -28.36 10.93
N GLN A 639 -21.52 -27.96 10.60
CA GLN A 639 -20.35 -28.29 11.40
C GLN A 639 -20.40 -27.65 12.79
N ASP A 640 -20.79 -26.38 12.89
CA ASP A 640 -20.89 -25.68 14.17
C ASP A 640 -22.04 -26.20 15.06
N CYS A 641 -23.11 -26.76 14.49
CA CYS A 641 -24.13 -27.49 15.23
C CYS A 641 -23.50 -28.71 15.92
N TYR A 642 -22.72 -29.52 15.21
CA TYR A 642 -22.01 -30.65 15.81
C TYR A 642 -21.05 -30.20 16.92
N GLU A 643 -20.22 -29.20 16.64
CA GLU A 643 -19.22 -28.70 17.60
C GLU A 643 -19.87 -28.10 18.85
N SER A 644 -21.04 -27.45 18.73
CA SER A 644 -21.75 -26.90 19.89
C SER A 644 -22.18 -27.97 20.90
N MET A 645 -22.51 -29.18 20.43
CA MET A 645 -22.82 -30.32 21.30
C MET A 645 -21.56 -30.83 21.99
N LEU A 646 -20.47 -31.02 21.22
CA LEU A 646 -19.18 -31.47 21.73
C LEU A 646 -18.60 -30.52 22.80
N LEU A 647 -18.78 -29.20 22.61
CA LEU A 647 -18.29 -28.14 23.50
C LEU A 647 -19.25 -27.78 24.64
N LYS A 648 -20.36 -28.51 24.82
CA LYS A 648 -21.37 -28.28 25.87
C LYS A 648 -21.99 -26.87 25.82
N ASN A 649 -22.30 -26.37 24.62
CA ASN A 649 -22.90 -25.06 24.41
C ASN A 649 -24.35 -25.18 23.89
N PRO A 650 -25.34 -25.48 24.76
CA PRO A 650 -26.73 -25.68 24.35
C PRO A 650 -27.37 -24.42 23.77
N LYS A 651 -26.95 -23.23 24.24
CA LYS A 651 -27.43 -21.94 23.72
C LYS A 651 -27.08 -21.75 22.25
N LYS A 652 -25.85 -22.07 21.86
CA LYS A 652 -25.42 -22.04 20.46
C LYS A 652 -26.22 -23.04 19.64
N PHE A 653 -26.33 -24.29 20.09
CA PHE A 653 -27.09 -25.32 19.38
C PHE A 653 -28.54 -24.90 19.11
N LYS A 654 -29.22 -24.33 20.13
CA LYS A 654 -30.58 -23.80 20.05
C LYS A 654 -30.75 -22.73 18.96
N ASN A 655 -29.75 -21.88 18.77
CA ASN A 655 -29.80 -20.79 17.78
C ASN A 655 -29.50 -21.29 16.34
N LEU A 656 -28.82 -22.42 16.19
CA LEU A 656 -28.35 -22.92 14.90
C LEU A 656 -29.26 -24.01 14.32
N PHE A 657 -29.61 -25.04 15.11
CA PHE A 657 -30.27 -26.25 14.62
C PHE A 657 -31.60 -25.99 13.89
N PRO A 658 -32.53 -25.14 14.40
CA PRO A 658 -33.78 -24.87 13.70
C PRO A 658 -33.59 -24.20 12.32
N LEU A 659 -32.60 -23.31 12.20
CA LEU A 659 -32.29 -22.64 10.93
C LEU A 659 -31.62 -23.60 9.94
N LEU A 660 -30.73 -24.47 10.44
CA LEU A 660 -30.13 -25.55 9.66
C LEU A 660 -31.18 -26.53 9.14
N PHE A 661 -32.18 -26.87 9.96
CA PHE A 661 -33.26 -27.79 9.61
C PHE A 661 -34.02 -27.30 8.38
N VAL A 662 -34.44 -26.03 8.38
CA VAL A 662 -35.09 -25.40 7.22
C VAL A 662 -34.14 -25.39 6.01
N GLY A 663 -32.86 -25.05 6.22
CA GLY A 663 -31.85 -25.08 5.16
C GLY A 663 -31.68 -26.46 4.54
N SER A 664 -31.72 -27.53 5.33
CA SER A 664 -31.59 -28.92 4.88
C SER A 664 -32.73 -29.32 3.94
N LEU A 665 -33.97 -28.97 4.29
CA LEU A 665 -35.14 -29.25 3.44
C LEU A 665 -35.03 -28.57 2.07
N VAL A 666 -34.64 -27.29 2.06
CA VAL A 666 -34.48 -26.55 0.79
C VAL A 666 -33.29 -27.08 -0.01
N ALA A 667 -32.19 -27.44 0.64
CA ALA A 667 -31.03 -28.05 -0.02
C ALA A 667 -31.41 -29.39 -0.68
N HIS A 668 -32.18 -30.23 0.00
CA HIS A 668 -32.71 -31.48 -0.55
C HIS A 668 -33.53 -31.22 -1.83
N GLU A 669 -34.45 -30.26 -1.78
CA GLU A 669 -35.30 -29.93 -2.93
C GLU A 669 -34.50 -29.39 -4.12
N LYS A 670 -33.52 -28.50 -3.87
CA LYS A 670 -32.62 -27.98 -4.90
C LYS A 670 -31.78 -29.07 -5.54
N LEU A 671 -31.18 -29.96 -4.74
CA LEU A 671 -30.39 -31.07 -5.26
C LEU A 671 -31.26 -32.02 -6.07
N ARG A 672 -32.47 -32.36 -5.60
CA ARG A 672 -33.43 -33.20 -6.31
C ARG A 672 -33.78 -32.64 -7.70
N LYS A 673 -33.94 -31.32 -7.82
CA LYS A 673 -34.17 -30.65 -9.12
C LYS A 673 -32.92 -30.72 -10.01
N LYS A 674 -31.72 -30.50 -9.46
CA LYS A 674 -30.45 -30.46 -10.20
C LYS A 674 -30.00 -31.83 -10.73
N VAL A 675 -30.24 -32.91 -9.98
CA VAL A 675 -29.88 -34.28 -10.36
C VAL A 675 -30.93 -34.96 -11.26
N LYS A 676 -31.94 -34.22 -11.72
CA LYS A 676 -32.96 -34.75 -12.64
C LYS A 676 -32.30 -35.17 -13.96
N GLY A 677 -32.36 -36.46 -14.28
CA GLY A 677 -31.72 -37.05 -15.47
C GLY A 677 -30.38 -37.72 -15.20
N TRP A 678 -29.87 -37.66 -13.96
CA TRP A 678 -28.72 -38.48 -13.53
C TRP A 678 -29.14 -39.95 -13.34
N PRO A 679 -28.19 -40.90 -13.25
CA PRO A 679 -28.51 -42.27 -12.84
C PRO A 679 -29.35 -42.26 -11.55
N PRO A 680 -30.51 -42.96 -11.52
CA PRO A 680 -31.47 -42.85 -10.43
C PRO A 680 -30.86 -43.11 -9.04
N GLU A 681 -29.96 -44.09 -8.93
CA GLU A 681 -29.27 -44.44 -7.68
C GLU A 681 -28.40 -43.29 -7.17
N THR A 682 -27.55 -42.73 -8.02
CA THR A 682 -26.63 -41.64 -7.69
C THR A 682 -27.36 -40.32 -7.44
N GLY A 683 -28.33 -39.99 -8.29
CA GLY A 683 -29.13 -38.78 -8.15
C GLY A 683 -29.96 -38.78 -6.87
N LEU A 684 -30.61 -39.91 -6.56
CA LEU A 684 -31.35 -40.07 -5.32
C LEU A 684 -30.42 -39.98 -4.11
N ALA A 685 -29.30 -40.72 -4.08
CA ALA A 685 -28.35 -40.67 -2.97
C ALA A 685 -27.83 -39.27 -2.67
N ILE A 686 -27.38 -38.51 -3.68
CA ILE A 686 -26.88 -37.13 -3.51
C ILE A 686 -27.98 -36.20 -3.00
N SER A 687 -29.20 -36.31 -3.51
CA SER A 687 -30.30 -35.46 -3.08
C SER A 687 -30.64 -35.63 -1.60
N LEU A 688 -30.39 -36.80 -1.03
CA LEU A 688 -30.74 -37.14 0.36
C LEU A 688 -29.71 -36.69 1.40
N GLU A 689 -28.49 -36.36 0.96
CA GLU A 689 -27.38 -36.01 1.84
C GLU A 689 -27.73 -34.88 2.85
N PRO A 690 -28.48 -33.82 2.53
CA PRO A 690 -28.88 -32.83 3.52
C PRO A 690 -29.82 -33.38 4.61
N LEU A 691 -30.73 -34.30 4.27
CA LEU A 691 -31.68 -34.88 5.23
C LEU A 691 -30.97 -35.83 6.20
N LEU A 692 -30.00 -36.59 5.70
CA LEU A 692 -29.20 -37.48 6.53
C LEU A 692 -28.37 -36.71 7.57
N ASP A 693 -27.84 -35.53 7.22
CA ASP A 693 -27.14 -34.68 8.18
C ASP A 693 -27.99 -34.32 9.38
N ILE A 694 -29.22 -33.85 9.17
CA ILE A 694 -30.09 -33.44 10.28
C ILE A 694 -30.54 -34.65 11.11
N MET A 695 -30.70 -35.83 10.50
CA MET A 695 -30.97 -37.08 11.20
C MET A 695 -29.79 -37.50 12.09
N GLU A 696 -28.58 -37.50 11.56
CA GLU A 696 -27.38 -37.85 12.33
C GLU A 696 -27.08 -36.83 13.42
N LEU A 697 -27.18 -35.53 13.14
CA LEU A 697 -27.04 -34.49 14.16
C LEU A 697 -28.08 -34.65 15.28
N SER A 698 -29.32 -35.05 14.95
CA SER A 698 -30.33 -35.35 15.97
C SER A 698 -29.97 -36.58 16.80
N GLY A 699 -29.38 -37.60 16.17
CA GLY A 699 -28.83 -38.77 16.88
C GLY A 699 -27.70 -38.38 17.84
N TYR A 700 -26.73 -37.59 17.38
CA TYR A 700 -25.67 -37.06 18.24
C TYR A 700 -26.21 -36.15 19.34
N ALA A 701 -27.23 -35.33 19.07
CA ALA A 701 -27.89 -34.50 20.08
C ALA A 701 -28.47 -35.35 21.21
N LYS A 702 -29.12 -36.47 20.87
CA LYS A 702 -29.62 -37.43 21.86
C LYS A 702 -28.47 -38.02 22.68
N LEU A 703 -27.43 -38.53 22.02
CA LEU A 703 -26.27 -39.14 22.70
C LEU A 703 -25.52 -38.14 23.59
N TYR A 704 -25.23 -36.94 23.11
CA TYR A 704 -24.53 -35.90 23.89
C TYR A 704 -25.39 -35.35 25.02
N SER A 705 -26.71 -35.26 24.83
CA SER A 705 -27.64 -34.84 25.91
C SER A 705 -27.60 -35.81 27.10
N GLU A 706 -27.51 -37.12 26.83
CA GLU A 706 -27.39 -38.15 27.86
C GLU A 706 -25.96 -38.23 28.42
N LEU A 707 -24.94 -38.11 27.57
CA LEU A 707 -23.54 -38.18 27.97
C LEU A 707 -23.12 -37.04 28.90
N PHE A 708 -23.67 -35.84 28.70
CA PHE A 708 -23.33 -34.64 29.47
C PHE A 708 -24.40 -34.20 30.47
N ASP A 709 -25.53 -34.90 30.54
CA ASP A 709 -26.70 -34.54 31.34
C ASP A 709 -27.22 -33.12 31.01
N ILE A 710 -27.37 -32.83 29.71
CA ILE A 710 -27.86 -31.55 29.17
C ILE A 710 -29.08 -31.83 28.28
N SER A 711 -30.26 -31.97 28.89
CA SER A 711 -31.51 -32.28 28.15
C SER A 711 -31.87 -31.23 27.10
N GLU A 712 -31.49 -29.97 27.34
CA GLU A 712 -31.78 -28.82 26.47
C GLU A 712 -31.37 -29.04 25.00
N ILE A 713 -30.29 -29.78 24.76
CA ILE A 713 -29.81 -30.08 23.41
C ILE A 713 -30.81 -30.96 22.65
N TRP A 714 -31.29 -32.04 23.28
CA TRP A 714 -32.26 -32.94 22.67
C TRP A 714 -33.65 -32.29 22.56
N ASP A 715 -34.05 -31.49 23.54
CA ASP A 715 -35.34 -30.80 23.53
C ASP A 715 -35.50 -29.89 22.32
N VAL A 716 -34.42 -29.22 21.88
CA VAL A 716 -34.42 -28.42 20.64
C VAL A 716 -34.68 -29.30 19.41
N CYS A 717 -33.99 -30.44 19.28
CA CYS A 717 -34.18 -31.35 18.16
C CYS A 717 -35.61 -31.88 18.13
N LYS A 718 -36.10 -32.39 19.26
CA LYS A 718 -37.44 -32.93 19.40
C LYS A 718 -38.49 -31.89 19.01
N THR A 719 -38.42 -30.70 19.60
CA THR A 719 -39.37 -29.61 19.29
C THR A 719 -39.35 -29.20 17.81
N THR A 720 -38.17 -29.23 17.16
CA THR A 720 -38.04 -28.87 15.74
C THR A 720 -38.66 -29.94 14.83
N TRP A 721 -38.41 -31.22 15.12
CA TRP A 721 -39.01 -32.34 14.39
C TRP A 721 -40.53 -32.44 14.62
N ASP A 722 -41.00 -32.29 15.87
CA ASP A 722 -42.42 -32.29 16.20
C ASP A 722 -43.16 -31.21 15.40
N LYS A 723 -42.64 -29.97 15.38
CA LYS A 723 -43.19 -28.88 14.56
C LYS A 723 -43.24 -29.19 13.07
N TYR A 724 -42.24 -29.90 12.53
CA TYR A 724 -42.21 -30.29 11.13
C TYR A 724 -43.25 -31.37 10.81
N PHE A 725 -43.41 -32.37 11.68
CA PHE A 725 -44.40 -33.43 11.46
C PHE A 725 -45.83 -32.92 11.68
N ASP A 726 -46.04 -32.07 12.69
CA ASP A 726 -47.35 -31.46 12.99
C ASP A 726 -47.83 -30.55 11.85
N SER A 727 -46.93 -30.00 11.04
CA SER A 727 -47.28 -29.15 9.89
C SER A 727 -47.72 -29.92 8.64
N HIS A 728 -47.81 -31.26 8.69
CA HIS A 728 -48.22 -32.11 7.55
C HIS A 728 -49.46 -32.93 7.91
N ASP A 729 -50.41 -33.04 6.97
CA ASP A 729 -51.69 -33.74 7.17
C ASP A 729 -51.53 -35.24 7.53
N GLN A 730 -50.40 -35.86 7.16
CA GLN A 730 -50.08 -37.27 7.41
C GLN A 730 -48.64 -37.44 7.93
N PRO A 731 -48.37 -37.18 9.22
CA PRO A 731 -47.01 -37.20 9.79
C PRO A 731 -46.33 -38.58 9.65
N GLY A 732 -47.12 -39.66 9.75
CA GLY A 732 -46.62 -41.03 9.62
C GLY A 732 -45.99 -41.36 8.25
N ASN A 733 -46.40 -40.69 7.19
CA ASN A 733 -45.82 -40.91 5.85
C ASN A 733 -44.46 -40.25 5.70
N GLY A 734 -44.28 -39.04 6.25
CA GLY A 734 -42.99 -38.36 6.28
C GLY A 734 -41.95 -39.14 7.10
N LEU A 735 -42.36 -39.69 8.24
CA LEU A 735 -41.48 -40.53 9.06
C LEU A 735 -41.10 -41.85 8.35
N ARG A 736 -42.07 -42.54 7.75
CA ARG A 736 -41.80 -43.75 6.95
C ARG A 736 -40.84 -43.47 5.80
N PHE A 737 -41.04 -42.34 5.11
CA PHE A 737 -40.14 -41.90 4.06
C PHE A 737 -38.70 -41.77 4.57
N LEU A 738 -38.45 -41.00 5.64
CA LEU A 738 -37.10 -40.83 6.20
C LEU A 738 -36.44 -42.15 6.64
N ILE A 739 -37.21 -43.08 7.21
CA ILE A 739 -36.71 -44.40 7.61
C ILE A 739 -36.29 -45.24 6.40
N GLU A 740 -37.13 -45.32 5.38
CA GLU A 740 -36.81 -46.08 4.16
C GLU A 740 -35.63 -45.47 3.40
N LEU A 741 -35.53 -44.13 3.38
CA LEU A 741 -34.38 -43.42 2.83
C LEU A 741 -33.08 -43.78 3.53
N TYR A 742 -33.08 -43.79 4.87
CA TYR A 742 -31.90 -44.12 5.65
C TYR A 742 -31.46 -45.58 5.42
N LYS A 743 -32.40 -46.52 5.36
CA LYS A 743 -32.13 -47.94 5.04
C LYS A 743 -31.53 -48.07 3.64
N TYR A 744 -32.13 -47.43 2.65
CA TYR A 744 -31.63 -47.42 1.27
C TYR A 744 -30.22 -46.86 1.20
N ARG A 745 -29.94 -45.75 1.88
CA ARG A 745 -28.59 -45.17 1.88
C ARG A 745 -27.56 -46.12 2.50
N LYS A 746 -27.91 -46.79 3.60
CA LYS A 746 -27.03 -47.77 4.25
C LYS A 746 -26.77 -49.02 3.42
N SER A 747 -27.69 -49.40 2.53
CA SER A 747 -27.47 -50.55 1.64
C SER A 747 -26.54 -50.24 0.46
N LEU A 748 -26.23 -48.96 0.20
CA LEU A 748 -25.30 -48.57 -0.85
C LEU A 748 -23.84 -48.67 -0.39
N PHE A 749 -23.04 -49.49 -1.05
CA PHE A 749 -21.58 -49.57 -0.86
C PHE A 749 -20.83 -48.47 -1.61
N GLN A 750 -21.29 -47.22 -1.51
CA GLN A 750 -20.70 -46.06 -2.17
C GLN A 750 -20.42 -44.96 -1.14
N ILE A 751 -19.21 -44.39 -1.21
CA ILE A 751 -18.78 -43.26 -0.39
C ILE A 751 -19.12 -41.97 -1.15
N PHE A 752 -19.93 -41.12 -0.54
CA PHE A 752 -20.28 -39.81 -1.06
C PHE A 752 -19.53 -38.72 -0.30
N PRO A 753 -19.37 -37.51 -0.87
CA PRO A 753 -18.55 -36.46 -0.27
C PRO A 753 -18.92 -36.11 1.18
N ARG A 754 -20.19 -36.21 1.58
CA ARG A 754 -20.63 -35.90 2.95
C ARG A 754 -20.45 -37.04 3.94
N ASP A 755 -20.21 -38.27 3.48
CA ASP A 755 -19.88 -39.39 4.37
C ASP A 755 -18.55 -39.16 5.09
N ILE A 756 -17.61 -38.48 4.45
CA ILE A 756 -16.32 -38.09 5.06
C ILE A 756 -16.57 -37.17 6.27
N LEU A 757 -17.48 -36.21 6.14
CA LEU A 757 -17.83 -35.27 7.19
C LEU A 757 -18.50 -35.97 8.38
N ARG A 758 -19.45 -36.87 8.13
CA ARG A 758 -20.09 -37.70 9.17
C ARG A 758 -19.14 -38.69 9.84
N THR A 759 -18.22 -39.27 9.06
CA THR A 759 -17.16 -40.13 9.59
C THR A 759 -16.27 -39.34 10.56
N ASN A 760 -15.95 -38.08 10.25
CA ASN A 760 -15.21 -37.23 11.19
C ASN A 760 -16.00 -36.97 12.48
N TRP A 761 -17.32 -36.78 12.40
CA TRP A 761 -18.18 -36.67 13.59
C TRP A 761 -18.13 -37.95 14.44
N GLN A 762 -18.16 -39.12 13.80
CA GLN A 762 -18.06 -40.40 14.50
C GLN A 762 -16.69 -40.55 15.18
N ILE A 763 -15.61 -40.23 14.48
CA ILE A 763 -14.24 -40.27 15.02
C ILE A 763 -14.12 -39.33 16.23
N ASN A 764 -14.63 -38.11 16.13
CA ASN A 764 -14.60 -37.13 17.22
C ASN A 764 -15.42 -37.58 18.44
N PHE A 765 -16.60 -38.15 18.21
CA PHE A 765 -17.42 -38.69 19.29
C PHE A 765 -16.72 -39.87 19.98
N ASN A 766 -16.17 -40.81 19.22
CA ASN A 766 -15.40 -41.92 19.76
C ASN A 766 -14.18 -41.44 20.56
N LYS A 767 -13.47 -40.41 20.05
CA LYS A 767 -12.37 -39.79 20.79
C LYS A 767 -12.86 -39.21 22.12
N LYS A 768 -14.03 -38.56 22.16
CA LYS A 768 -14.62 -38.03 23.39
C LYS A 768 -14.98 -39.13 24.39
N LEU A 769 -15.58 -40.23 23.92
CA LEU A 769 -15.88 -41.40 24.75
C LEU A 769 -14.61 -42.02 25.34
N ARG A 770 -13.51 -42.08 24.56
CA ARG A 770 -12.19 -42.51 25.07
C ARG A 770 -11.63 -41.56 26.12
N GLU A 771 -11.69 -40.25 25.89
CA GLU A 771 -11.29 -39.24 26.88
C GLU A 771 -12.07 -39.36 28.20
N MET A 772 -13.31 -39.86 28.14
CA MET A 772 -14.16 -40.12 29.31
C MET A 772 -14.06 -41.56 29.84
N ASN A 773 -13.13 -42.38 29.32
CA ASN A 773 -12.93 -43.79 29.65
C ASN A 773 -14.19 -44.67 29.51
N LEU A 774 -15.08 -44.34 28.58
CA LEU A 774 -16.32 -45.10 28.33
C LEU A 774 -16.14 -46.20 27.29
N ILE A 775 -15.11 -46.11 26.44
CA ILE A 775 -14.73 -47.12 25.45
C ILE A 775 -13.20 -47.29 25.44
N GLY A 776 -12.73 -48.52 25.16
CA GLY A 776 -11.29 -48.82 25.10
C GLY A 776 -10.61 -48.35 23.81
N ASP A 777 -9.27 -48.39 23.80
CA ASP A 777 -8.49 -48.21 22.59
C ASP A 777 -8.62 -49.43 21.69
N MET A 778 -9.02 -49.22 20.42
CA MET A 778 -9.15 -50.27 19.40
C MET A 778 -7.80 -50.93 19.01
N PHE A 779 -6.72 -50.65 19.73
CA PHE A 779 -5.41 -51.31 19.61
C PHE A 779 -4.76 -51.57 20.98
N SER A 780 -5.54 -51.89 22.01
CA SER A 780 -5.00 -52.60 23.17
C SER A 780 -4.99 -54.10 22.85
N SER A 781 -3.94 -54.55 22.15
CA SER A 781 -3.64 -55.97 22.06
C SER A 781 -3.37 -56.50 23.47
N SER A 782 -4.19 -57.47 23.88
CA SER A 782 -3.85 -58.47 24.89
C SER A 782 -2.42 -59.00 24.75
#